data_AF-C8XGJ5-F1
#
_entry.id   AF-C8XGJ5-F1
#
_cell.length_a   1.000
_cell.length_b   1.000
_cell.length_c   1.000
_cell.angle_alpha   90.00
_cell.angle_beta   90.00
_cell.angle_gamma   90.00
#
_symmetry.space_group_name_H-M   'P 1'
#
loop_
_entity.id
_entity.type
_entity.pdbx_description
1 polymer ?
#
loop_
_entity_poly.entity_id
_entity_poly.type
_entity_poly.pdbx_seq_one_letter_code
_entity_poly.pdbx_strand_id
1 'polypeptide(L)'
;MLQRNPAPVDRGAPATARRRHPGRRPGRGLAHPGVALSLLVAAVVASGSAIGALLAGGSLGRDIDTLAGHPRTAVAADWIVIVGFGLTLVLGTVLATQVVFDPHCRAIAGFARLAAVLAVVGECAGILASGLDQPVAAAVASVLTVGAALPASLVAITGLGLTAVRLGAHVRTDGPGLAAEPGPTVPTGPAEAGPRTRWRRGYDTGRGPDLQALDAAVGDRIGVGLSGGGIRAASVMLGAFQDPDMREKVLNRARYLVAVSGGGFVAGAFQQALTAAGPAPTGDETVLRDPRLAFVEGSPEEDHIRRHASYLAANPVEVLVALGLLMRHLLLNLVLLFGPAIALGVLAGCFLNRVPLTSLRVAADGTTTRLEFAAEARTTWIAIAAVALLVVLSWLGAQWAAAHCDPSGRPGLAHRLRHALNWATPAIGLVFWSVVALTLGLPAVIWAAAWILSLGDRTAALGGSVGAVLITYGASLAALLWRHRKYLTDDSPQIPQAVPRGVGQILLVILALGALAACWLLLFGGAATTVLGADHTGDWVGAVLVLLVVVFLGGFVDETTLSLHPFYRRRLARTFAVRSVRRPGEPALAVPLAPAERTTLSRYGVVAPAVARQFPEVIFAASATVGDGRTPAGANRVSYTFSSEFVGGPEVGYVPTSKLERQLSPRLQRDLTVQGAVALSGAALAASVGTQNAKWYEALFAVSGLRLGAWMPNPGFLTGQTGRGGRAWYEPGLPRVRRMSYLLRELFGAHPAGAPLVQVSDGGFYDNLGLIELFRRRCTTICCIDASADSPPVAATVAQVVGLAYQELGVRVHLDDAPFATTPGSGKPPTDRPSLPGLDQRMSETGVMRVRFTYPPESGLPADRRTGTLVVAKALLWPSLPYQLQAYAVDNPVFPHDSTADQWFDDGQYGAYTALGRALGAAAAAALTARVDDPAVTPPAGAEKIRLSCARPAPAASTP
;
A
#
# COMPACT_ATOMS: atom_id res chain seq x y z
N MET A 1 5.16 39.13 -52.05
CA MET A 1 5.53 38.27 -53.20
C MET A 1 5.96 36.93 -52.62
N LEU A 2 5.41 35.76 -52.91
CA LEU A 2 4.40 35.29 -53.84
C LEU A 2 3.83 34.01 -53.23
N GLN A 3 2.54 33.77 -53.48
CA GLN A 3 1.78 32.59 -53.08
C GLN A 3 2.39 31.29 -53.64
N ARG A 4 2.16 30.15 -52.95
CA ARG A 4 1.43 28.99 -53.50
C ARG A 4 1.31 27.86 -52.47
N ASN A 5 0.06 27.53 -52.16
CA ASN A 5 -0.36 26.20 -51.73
C ASN A 5 -0.60 25.36 -53.00
N PRO A 6 -0.37 24.04 -52.97
CA PRO A 6 -1.51 23.12 -52.97
C PRO A 6 -1.34 21.88 -52.06
N ALA A 7 -2.48 21.32 -51.64
CA ALA A 7 -2.67 20.07 -50.90
C ALA A 7 -2.44 18.80 -51.77
N PRO A 8 -2.76 17.57 -51.33
CA PRO A 8 -2.47 16.86 -50.07
C PRO A 8 -1.66 15.56 -50.33
N VAL A 9 -0.81 15.12 -49.40
CA VAL A 9 -0.25 13.76 -49.44
C VAL A 9 -0.61 13.03 -48.15
N ASP A 10 -1.51 12.08 -48.31
CA ASP A 10 -1.89 11.08 -47.33
C ASP A 10 -0.78 10.02 -47.20
N ARG A 11 -0.71 9.41 -46.01
CA ARG A 11 0.07 8.20 -45.64
C ARG A 11 1.57 8.37 -45.37
N GLY A 12 1.86 8.70 -44.12
CA GLY A 12 3.12 8.36 -43.47
C GLY A 12 2.94 8.41 -41.95
N ALA A 13 2.38 7.33 -41.37
CA ALA A 13 2.35 7.17 -39.93
C ALA A 13 3.76 7.41 -39.37
N PRO A 14 4.00 8.38 -38.48
CA PRO A 14 5.30 8.53 -37.86
C PRO A 14 5.56 7.24 -37.10
N ALA A 15 6.67 6.57 -37.46
CA ALA A 15 7.14 5.35 -36.85
C ALA A 15 7.03 5.52 -35.33
N THR A 16 6.01 4.89 -34.76
CA THR A 16 5.77 4.89 -33.33
C THR A 16 7.06 4.38 -32.72
N ALA A 17 7.75 5.27 -32.01
CA ALA A 17 8.79 4.89 -31.08
C ALA A 17 8.10 3.94 -30.10
N ARG A 18 8.16 2.64 -30.40
CA ARG A 18 7.85 1.55 -29.49
C ARG A 18 8.81 1.72 -28.33
N ARG A 19 8.46 2.59 -27.38
CA ARG A 19 8.99 2.55 -26.03
C ARG A 19 8.72 1.12 -25.58
N ARG A 20 9.79 0.34 -25.56
CA ARG A 20 9.79 -1.06 -25.12
C ARG A 20 9.07 -1.09 -23.79
N HIS A 21 7.93 -1.77 -23.73
CA HIS A 21 7.39 -2.21 -22.45
C HIS A 21 8.52 -2.92 -21.69
N PRO A 22 8.79 -2.58 -20.42
CA PRO A 22 9.73 -3.31 -19.59
C PRO A 22 9.08 -4.65 -19.22
N GLY A 23 9.07 -5.57 -20.17
CA GLY A 23 8.26 -6.78 -20.07
C GLY A 23 8.36 -7.69 -21.28
N ARG A 24 9.56 -7.84 -21.88
CA ARG A 24 9.79 -8.94 -22.83
C ARG A 24 9.47 -10.24 -22.10
N ARG A 25 8.39 -10.91 -22.52
CA ARG A 25 7.96 -12.24 -22.05
C ARG A 25 9.10 -13.24 -22.29
N PRO A 26 9.21 -14.34 -21.52
CA PRO A 26 10.10 -15.44 -21.87
C PRO A 26 9.85 -15.87 -23.32
N GLY A 27 10.93 -16.27 -24.04
CA GLY A 27 10.82 -16.75 -25.41
C GLY A 27 9.78 -17.86 -25.52
N ARG A 28 8.97 -17.84 -26.60
CA ARG A 28 7.77 -18.71 -26.77
C ARG A 28 8.00 -20.21 -26.49
N GLY A 29 9.21 -20.73 -26.65
CA GLY A 29 9.54 -22.14 -26.38
C GLY A 29 9.78 -22.52 -24.90
N LEU A 30 10.21 -21.58 -24.05
CA LEU A 30 10.53 -21.84 -22.63
C LEU A 30 9.34 -21.61 -21.68
N ALA A 31 8.19 -21.20 -22.21
CA ALA A 31 6.98 -20.94 -21.44
C ALA A 31 6.14 -22.21 -21.17
N HIS A 32 6.50 -23.35 -21.76
CA HIS A 32 5.76 -24.60 -21.59
C HIS A 32 6.11 -25.28 -20.25
N PRO A 33 5.13 -25.72 -19.44
CA PRO A 33 5.39 -26.32 -18.13
C PRO A 33 6.28 -27.57 -18.20
N GLY A 34 6.15 -28.37 -19.27
CA GLY A 34 7.01 -29.54 -19.50
C GLY A 34 8.49 -29.22 -19.70
N VAL A 35 8.81 -28.07 -20.32
CA VAL A 35 10.21 -27.62 -20.48
C VAL A 35 10.77 -27.19 -19.14
N ALA A 36 10.01 -26.43 -18.35
CA ALA A 36 10.43 -26.03 -17.01
C ALA A 36 10.60 -27.22 -16.05
N LEU A 37 9.73 -28.23 -16.14
CA LEU A 37 9.89 -29.49 -15.40
C LEU A 37 11.17 -30.20 -15.82
N SER A 38 11.47 -30.28 -17.12
CA SER A 38 12.70 -30.90 -17.62
C SER A 38 13.96 -30.19 -17.12
N LEU A 39 13.96 -28.85 -17.13
CA LEU A 39 15.06 -28.04 -16.58
C LEU A 39 15.21 -28.21 -15.06
N LEU A 40 14.09 -28.31 -14.33
CA LEU A 40 14.07 -28.57 -12.89
C LEU A 40 14.66 -29.96 -12.58
N VAL A 41 14.22 -30.99 -13.30
CA VAL A 41 14.76 -32.36 -13.15
C VAL A 41 16.24 -32.40 -13.51
N ALA A 42 16.66 -31.76 -14.59
CA ALA A 42 18.07 -31.67 -14.97
C ALA A 42 18.92 -30.99 -13.90
N ALA A 43 18.43 -29.92 -13.27
CA ALA A 43 19.12 -29.26 -12.16
C ALA A 43 19.22 -30.15 -10.91
N VAL A 44 18.16 -30.90 -10.58
CA VAL A 44 18.16 -31.86 -9.46
C VAL A 44 19.15 -33.00 -9.72
N VAL A 45 19.17 -33.55 -10.94
CA VAL A 45 20.12 -34.60 -11.33
C VAL A 45 21.56 -34.07 -11.27
N ALA A 46 21.82 -32.88 -11.82
CA ALA A 46 23.14 -32.25 -11.78
C ALA A 46 23.63 -32.03 -10.34
N SER A 47 22.74 -31.56 -9.46
CA SER A 47 23.02 -31.40 -8.04
C SER A 47 23.30 -32.75 -7.36
N GLY A 48 22.52 -33.78 -7.67
CA GLY A 48 22.73 -35.14 -7.17
C GLY A 48 24.07 -35.73 -7.60
N SER A 49 24.47 -35.53 -8.85
CA SER A 49 25.78 -35.95 -9.36
C SER A 49 26.94 -35.23 -8.67
N ALA A 50 26.80 -33.92 -8.41
CA ALA A 50 27.80 -33.16 -7.65
C ALA A 50 27.92 -33.67 -6.21
N ILE A 51 26.78 -33.95 -5.53
CA ILE A 51 26.77 -34.53 -4.18
C ILE A 51 27.42 -35.91 -4.16
N GLY A 52 27.09 -36.77 -5.13
CA GLY A 52 27.68 -38.10 -5.26
C GLY A 52 29.21 -38.04 -5.46
N ALA A 53 29.69 -37.10 -6.28
CA ALA A 53 31.12 -36.88 -6.49
C ALA A 53 31.83 -36.34 -5.24
N LEU A 54 31.17 -35.49 -4.45
CA LEU A 54 31.68 -35.03 -3.14
C LEU A 54 31.81 -36.18 -2.15
N LEU A 55 30.81 -37.07 -2.09
CA LEU A 55 30.85 -38.26 -1.23
C LEU A 55 31.90 -39.28 -1.69
N ALA A 56 32.22 -39.31 -2.99
CA ALA A 56 33.25 -40.16 -3.58
C ALA A 56 34.68 -39.57 -3.46
N GLY A 57 34.87 -38.52 -2.66
CA GLY A 57 36.19 -37.93 -2.39
C GLY A 57 36.56 -36.70 -3.24
N GLY A 58 35.63 -36.17 -4.05
CA GLY A 58 35.80 -34.85 -4.68
C GLY A 58 35.75 -33.71 -3.66
N SER A 59 36.42 -32.58 -3.94
CA SER A 59 36.49 -31.46 -2.99
C SER A 59 35.89 -30.16 -3.55
N LEU A 60 34.87 -29.65 -2.86
CA LEU A 60 34.39 -28.26 -2.99
C LEU A 60 35.34 -27.24 -2.33
N GLY A 61 36.30 -27.72 -1.53
CA GLY A 61 37.19 -26.91 -0.72
C GLY A 61 38.44 -26.44 -1.45
N ARG A 62 38.65 -26.75 -2.72
CA ARG A 62 39.89 -26.39 -3.43
C ARG A 62 40.13 -24.88 -3.51
N ASP A 63 39.10 -24.08 -3.75
CA ASP A 63 39.20 -22.62 -3.72
C ASP A 63 39.54 -22.12 -2.30
N ILE A 64 38.98 -22.77 -1.28
CA ILE A 64 39.26 -22.49 0.13
C ILE A 64 40.70 -22.88 0.49
N ASP A 65 41.16 -24.05 0.04
CA ASP A 65 42.51 -24.58 0.22
C ASP A 65 43.53 -23.65 -0.47
N THR A 66 43.21 -23.16 -1.67
CA THR A 66 44.01 -22.19 -2.43
C THR A 66 44.11 -20.86 -1.69
N LEU A 67 42.99 -20.34 -1.17
CA LEU A 67 42.96 -19.13 -0.35
C LEU A 67 43.71 -19.34 0.99
N ALA A 68 43.73 -20.56 1.52
CA ALA A 68 44.50 -20.95 2.70
C ALA A 68 45.99 -21.23 2.40
N GLY A 69 46.46 -21.00 1.17
CA GLY A 69 47.87 -21.15 0.79
C GLY A 69 48.30 -22.58 0.40
N HIS A 70 47.36 -23.49 0.21
CA HIS A 70 47.58 -24.89 -0.14
C HIS A 70 46.90 -25.24 -1.49
N PRO A 71 47.37 -24.70 -2.63
CA PRO A 71 46.75 -24.96 -3.93
C PRO A 71 46.83 -26.46 -4.28
N ARG A 72 45.71 -27.03 -4.73
CA ARG A 72 45.59 -28.44 -5.12
C ARG A 72 45.26 -28.57 -6.61
N THR A 73 45.89 -29.52 -7.29
CA THR A 73 45.55 -29.88 -8.67
C THR A 73 44.25 -30.69 -8.72
N ALA A 74 43.43 -30.46 -9.75
CA ALA A 74 42.10 -31.09 -9.86
C ALA A 74 42.20 -32.58 -10.22
N VAL A 75 41.39 -33.41 -9.57
CA VAL A 75 41.19 -34.84 -9.90
C VAL A 75 39.92 -34.98 -10.77
N ALA A 76 39.74 -36.11 -11.47
CA ALA A 76 38.55 -36.37 -12.30
C ALA A 76 37.21 -36.14 -11.56
N ALA A 77 37.16 -36.43 -10.25
CA ALA A 77 36.00 -36.18 -9.41
C ALA A 77 35.66 -34.67 -9.27
N ASP A 78 36.66 -33.78 -9.29
CA ASP A 78 36.44 -32.34 -9.16
C ASP A 78 35.75 -31.77 -10.39
N TRP A 79 36.08 -32.25 -11.59
CA TRP A 79 35.40 -31.83 -12.82
C TRP A 79 33.91 -32.21 -12.81
N ILE A 80 33.55 -33.35 -12.22
CA ILE A 80 32.15 -33.77 -12.05
C ILE A 80 31.42 -32.83 -11.08
N VAL A 81 32.09 -32.44 -9.98
CA VAL A 81 31.55 -31.46 -9.02
C VAL A 81 31.31 -30.11 -9.69
N ILE A 82 32.28 -29.61 -10.47
CA ILE A 82 32.20 -28.30 -11.14
C ILE A 82 31.09 -28.28 -12.19
N VAL A 83 31.00 -29.32 -13.01
CA VAL A 83 29.96 -29.44 -14.03
C VAL A 83 28.58 -29.56 -13.37
N GLY A 84 28.44 -30.42 -12.36
CA GLY A 84 27.17 -30.59 -11.65
C GLY A 84 26.71 -29.34 -10.92
N PHE A 85 27.61 -28.67 -10.19
CA PHE A 85 27.33 -27.40 -9.51
C PHE A 85 27.04 -26.27 -10.49
N GLY A 86 27.90 -26.09 -11.50
CA GLY A 86 27.76 -25.06 -12.52
C GLY A 86 26.46 -25.20 -13.30
N LEU A 87 26.09 -26.42 -13.69
CA LEU A 87 24.83 -26.70 -14.37
C LEU A 87 23.64 -26.40 -13.44
N THR A 88 23.71 -26.75 -12.16
CA THR A 88 22.67 -26.43 -11.17
C THR A 88 22.48 -24.91 -11.03
N LEU A 89 23.56 -24.14 -10.92
CA LEU A 89 23.50 -22.68 -10.82
C LEU A 89 22.91 -22.03 -12.08
N VAL A 90 23.40 -22.44 -13.26
CA VAL A 90 22.94 -21.88 -14.53
C VAL A 90 21.47 -22.23 -14.76
N LEU A 91 21.06 -23.48 -14.55
CA LEU A 91 19.66 -23.90 -14.72
C LEU A 91 18.75 -23.23 -13.69
N GLY A 92 19.16 -23.15 -12.42
CA GLY A 92 18.38 -22.50 -11.37
C GLY A 92 18.18 -21.01 -11.63
N THR A 93 19.21 -20.29 -12.07
CA THR A 93 19.12 -18.87 -12.43
C THR A 93 18.32 -18.64 -13.71
N VAL A 94 18.41 -19.54 -14.70
CA VAL A 94 17.53 -19.53 -15.88
C VAL A 94 16.07 -19.69 -15.47
N LEU A 95 15.75 -20.66 -14.62
CA LEU A 95 14.41 -20.84 -14.08
C LEU A 95 13.94 -19.61 -13.28
N ALA A 96 14.82 -19.00 -12.49
CA ALA A 96 14.51 -17.76 -11.76
C ALA A 96 14.06 -16.62 -12.71
N THR A 97 14.72 -16.45 -13.86
CA THR A 97 14.31 -15.43 -14.84
C THR A 97 12.93 -15.66 -15.44
N GLN A 98 12.43 -16.90 -15.40
CA GLN A 98 11.11 -17.27 -15.94
C GLN A 98 9.98 -17.07 -14.92
N VAL A 99 10.21 -17.46 -13.66
CA VAL A 99 9.19 -17.41 -12.61
C VAL A 99 9.06 -16.04 -11.94
N VAL A 100 10.04 -15.15 -12.11
CA VAL A 100 9.97 -13.82 -11.50
C VAL A 100 9.19 -12.84 -12.39
N PHE A 101 8.19 -12.17 -11.81
CA PHE A 101 7.30 -11.26 -12.55
C PHE A 101 7.74 -9.79 -12.48
N ASP A 102 8.34 -9.39 -11.36
CA ASP A 102 8.80 -8.03 -11.14
C ASP A 102 10.00 -7.68 -12.06
N PRO A 103 10.02 -6.50 -12.71
CA PRO A 103 11.12 -6.09 -13.59
C PRO A 103 12.48 -6.01 -12.89
N HIS A 104 12.52 -5.52 -11.64
CA HIS A 104 13.76 -5.42 -10.87
C HIS A 104 14.25 -6.81 -10.47
N CYS A 105 13.37 -7.66 -9.96
CA CYS A 105 13.76 -9.03 -9.62
C CYS A 105 14.19 -9.85 -10.85
N ARG A 106 13.62 -9.59 -12.04
CA ARG A 106 14.10 -10.20 -13.30
C ARG A 106 15.49 -9.70 -13.69
N ALA A 107 15.78 -8.42 -13.48
CA ALA A 107 17.12 -7.89 -13.69
C ALA A 107 18.13 -8.56 -12.74
N ILE A 108 17.78 -8.74 -11.46
CA ILE A 108 18.58 -9.48 -10.48
C ILE A 108 18.79 -10.93 -10.92
N ALA A 109 17.75 -11.62 -11.38
CA ALA A 109 17.88 -12.99 -11.88
C ALA A 109 18.76 -13.09 -13.14
N GLY A 110 18.66 -12.11 -14.04
CA GLY A 110 19.53 -11.99 -15.20
C GLY A 110 21.00 -11.77 -14.83
N PHE A 111 21.24 -10.94 -13.82
CA PHE A 111 22.56 -10.73 -13.22
C PHE A 111 23.12 -12.02 -12.61
N ALA A 112 22.33 -12.70 -11.77
CA ALA A 112 22.76 -13.92 -11.10
C ALA A 112 23.12 -15.05 -12.09
N ARG A 113 22.47 -15.07 -13.26
CA ARG A 113 22.85 -15.98 -14.35
C ARG A 113 24.25 -15.67 -14.90
N LEU A 114 24.61 -14.39 -15.06
CA LEU A 114 25.98 -14.02 -15.44
C LEU A 114 26.97 -14.39 -14.33
N ALA A 115 26.60 -14.12 -13.07
CA ALA A 115 27.42 -14.49 -11.92
C ALA A 115 27.64 -16.02 -11.83
N ALA A 116 26.64 -16.83 -12.15
CA ALA A 116 26.76 -18.29 -12.24
C ALA A 116 27.80 -18.71 -13.29
N VAL A 117 27.78 -18.08 -14.47
CA VAL A 117 28.78 -18.34 -15.52
C VAL A 117 30.17 -17.90 -15.07
N LEU A 118 30.29 -16.72 -14.46
CA LEU A 118 31.57 -16.20 -13.97
C LEU A 118 32.15 -17.06 -12.84
N ALA A 119 31.30 -17.64 -11.97
CA ALA A 119 31.74 -18.59 -10.96
C ALA A 119 32.37 -19.84 -11.59
N VAL A 120 31.72 -20.42 -12.61
CA VAL A 120 32.25 -21.60 -13.32
C VAL A 120 33.54 -21.26 -14.08
N VAL A 121 33.61 -20.09 -14.73
CA VAL A 121 34.81 -19.64 -15.44
C VAL A 121 35.95 -19.38 -14.47
N GLY A 122 35.66 -18.75 -13.32
CA GLY A 122 36.64 -18.53 -12.25
C GLY A 122 37.23 -19.82 -11.72
N GLU A 123 36.39 -20.82 -11.49
CA GLU A 123 36.80 -22.16 -11.03
C GLU A 123 37.75 -22.83 -12.04
N CYS A 124 37.40 -22.82 -13.33
CA CYS A 124 38.25 -23.36 -14.40
C CYS A 124 39.58 -22.59 -14.51
N ALA A 125 39.55 -21.27 -14.38
CA ALA A 125 40.74 -20.43 -14.42
C ALA A 125 41.65 -20.67 -13.21
N GLY A 126 41.07 -20.90 -12.01
CA GLY A 126 41.80 -21.25 -10.80
C GLY A 126 42.51 -22.60 -10.92
N ILE A 127 41.86 -23.59 -11.51
CA ILE A 127 42.47 -24.90 -11.80
C ILE A 127 43.63 -24.77 -12.78
N LEU A 128 43.43 -24.02 -13.87
CA LEU A 128 44.47 -23.80 -14.87
C LEU A 128 45.66 -23.06 -14.26
N ALA A 129 45.41 -22.01 -13.48
CA ALA A 129 46.46 -21.24 -12.80
C ALA A 129 47.22 -22.10 -11.78
N SER A 130 46.52 -22.97 -11.04
CA SER A 130 47.15 -23.92 -10.11
C SER A 130 48.00 -24.96 -10.84
N GLY A 131 47.55 -25.45 -12.00
CA GLY A 131 48.31 -26.36 -12.86
C GLY A 131 49.53 -25.71 -13.54
N LEU A 132 49.51 -24.38 -13.70
CA LEU A 132 50.61 -23.57 -14.23
C LEU A 132 51.53 -22.99 -13.14
N ASP A 133 51.34 -23.41 -11.88
CA ASP A 133 52.09 -22.93 -10.71
C ASP A 133 52.06 -21.39 -10.54
N GLN A 134 50.88 -20.79 -10.77
CA GLN A 134 50.61 -19.36 -10.61
C GLN A 134 49.71 -19.10 -9.39
N PRO A 135 50.25 -19.15 -8.15
CA PRO A 135 49.44 -19.13 -6.92
C PRO A 135 48.68 -17.81 -6.73
N VAL A 136 49.23 -16.68 -7.19
CA VAL A 136 48.55 -15.37 -7.14
C VAL A 136 47.34 -15.35 -8.08
N ALA A 137 47.49 -15.88 -9.30
CA ALA A 137 46.39 -15.94 -10.26
C ALA A 137 45.30 -16.92 -9.81
N ALA A 138 45.70 -18.05 -9.21
CA ALA A 138 44.78 -19.01 -8.61
C ALA A 138 43.97 -18.38 -7.46
N ALA A 139 44.63 -17.68 -6.53
CA ALA A 139 43.95 -16.98 -5.44
C ALA A 139 43.00 -15.87 -5.93
N VAL A 140 43.40 -15.09 -6.95
CA VAL A 140 42.52 -14.09 -7.57
C VAL A 140 41.28 -14.76 -8.19
N ALA A 141 41.46 -15.88 -8.89
CA ALA A 141 40.35 -16.62 -9.47
C ALA A 141 39.37 -17.13 -8.40
N SER A 142 39.87 -17.68 -7.28
CA SER A 142 39.03 -18.15 -6.16
C SER A 142 38.24 -17.02 -5.49
N VAL A 143 38.82 -15.82 -5.31
CA VAL A 143 38.07 -14.65 -4.78
C VAL A 143 36.90 -14.28 -5.70
N LEU A 144 37.12 -14.31 -7.02
CA LEU A 144 36.09 -14.02 -8.01
C LEU A 144 35.01 -15.11 -8.05
N THR A 145 35.40 -16.38 -7.95
CA THR A 145 34.47 -17.50 -7.91
C THR A 145 33.55 -17.38 -6.71
N VAL A 146 34.09 -17.21 -5.50
CA VAL A 146 33.28 -17.09 -4.28
C VAL A 146 32.35 -15.87 -4.34
N GLY A 147 32.87 -14.72 -4.80
CA GLY A 147 32.09 -13.48 -4.92
C GLY A 147 30.94 -13.57 -5.93
N ALA A 148 31.09 -14.37 -6.98
CA ALA A 148 30.05 -14.59 -7.99
C ALA A 148 29.11 -15.76 -7.64
N ALA A 149 29.62 -16.81 -7.00
CA ALA A 149 28.87 -18.02 -6.66
C ALA A 149 27.79 -17.78 -5.60
N LEU A 150 28.06 -16.93 -4.61
CA LEU A 150 27.10 -16.66 -3.52
C LEU A 150 25.78 -16.02 -4.01
N PRO A 151 25.78 -14.88 -4.72
CA PRO A 151 24.54 -14.32 -5.26
C PRO A 151 23.88 -15.23 -6.31
N ALA A 152 24.67 -15.97 -7.11
CA ALA A 152 24.16 -16.95 -8.05
C ALA A 152 23.41 -18.08 -7.36
N SER A 153 23.96 -18.63 -6.27
CA SER A 153 23.38 -19.72 -5.49
C SER A 153 22.05 -19.32 -4.84
N LEU A 154 21.99 -18.14 -4.21
CA LEU A 154 20.77 -17.64 -3.58
C LEU A 154 19.62 -17.51 -4.60
N VAL A 155 19.91 -16.99 -5.79
CA VAL A 155 18.92 -16.86 -6.86
C VAL A 155 18.58 -18.21 -7.47
N ALA A 156 19.54 -19.11 -7.65
CA ALA A 156 19.32 -20.45 -8.19
C ALA A 156 18.38 -21.25 -7.28
N ILE A 157 18.65 -21.30 -5.97
CA ILE A 157 17.81 -21.96 -4.97
C ILE A 157 16.39 -21.38 -4.99
N THR A 158 16.28 -20.05 -5.03
CA THR A 158 14.97 -19.38 -5.11
C THR A 158 14.23 -19.73 -6.39
N GLY A 159 14.94 -19.76 -7.53
CA GLY A 159 14.39 -20.12 -8.84
C GLY A 159 13.87 -21.56 -8.88
N LEU A 160 14.66 -22.52 -8.39
CA LEU A 160 14.29 -23.93 -8.31
C LEU A 160 13.07 -24.12 -7.39
N GLY A 161 13.11 -23.55 -6.19
CA GLY A 161 12.01 -23.66 -5.23
C GLY A 161 10.71 -23.03 -5.74
N LEU A 162 10.76 -21.83 -6.32
CA LEU A 162 9.59 -21.18 -6.90
C LEU A 162 9.03 -21.96 -8.09
N THR A 163 9.89 -22.54 -8.93
CA THR A 163 9.48 -23.36 -10.08
C THR A 163 8.74 -24.61 -9.60
N ALA A 164 9.30 -25.34 -8.63
CA ALA A 164 8.66 -26.52 -8.04
C ALA A 164 7.29 -26.20 -7.42
N VAL A 165 7.21 -25.13 -6.62
CA VAL A 165 5.95 -24.68 -6.00
C VAL A 165 4.91 -24.31 -7.04
N ARG A 166 5.31 -23.61 -8.12
CA ARG A 166 4.38 -23.15 -9.16
C ARG A 166 3.89 -24.27 -10.06
N LEU A 167 4.77 -25.19 -10.47
CA LEU A 167 4.37 -26.39 -11.21
C LEU A 167 3.40 -27.23 -10.38
N GLY A 168 3.69 -27.47 -9.10
CA GLY A 168 2.78 -28.19 -8.20
C GLY A 168 1.44 -27.49 -7.99
N ALA A 169 1.43 -26.15 -7.93
CA ALA A 169 0.20 -25.37 -7.85
C ALA A 169 -0.60 -25.37 -9.16
N HIS A 170 0.06 -25.44 -10.32
CA HIS A 170 -0.58 -25.47 -11.64
C HIS A 170 -1.36 -26.78 -11.83
N VAL A 171 -0.75 -27.93 -11.52
CA VAL A 171 -1.37 -29.27 -11.60
C VAL A 171 -2.62 -29.38 -10.71
N ARG A 172 -2.64 -28.68 -9.56
CA ARG A 172 -3.80 -28.68 -8.65
C ARG A 172 -4.96 -27.78 -9.10
N THR A 173 -4.73 -26.89 -10.07
CA THR A 173 -5.74 -25.90 -10.49
C THR A 173 -6.55 -26.28 -11.72
N ASP A 174 -6.38 -27.49 -12.27
CA ASP A 174 -7.20 -28.05 -13.36
C ASP A 174 -8.60 -28.52 -12.86
N GLY A 175 -9.21 -27.74 -11.96
CA GLY A 175 -10.64 -27.86 -11.63
C GLY A 175 -11.49 -27.11 -12.66
N PRO A 176 -12.81 -27.41 -12.75
CA PRO A 176 -13.66 -26.93 -13.84
C PRO A 176 -13.56 -25.41 -13.98
N GLY A 177 -13.12 -24.96 -15.15
CA GLY A 177 -13.00 -23.55 -15.49
C GLY A 177 -14.36 -22.88 -15.30
N LEU A 178 -14.41 -21.90 -14.39
CA LEU A 178 -15.55 -21.00 -14.27
C LEU A 178 -15.82 -20.41 -15.65
N ALA A 179 -17.00 -20.74 -16.19
CA ALA A 179 -17.49 -20.28 -17.47
C ALA A 179 -17.34 -18.76 -17.62
N ALA A 180 -17.22 -18.32 -18.88
CA ALA A 180 -17.11 -16.92 -19.28
C ALA A 180 -18.41 -16.15 -18.99
N GLU A 181 -18.68 -15.86 -17.71
CA GLU A 181 -19.48 -14.70 -17.33
C GLU A 181 -18.74 -13.41 -17.72
N PRO A 182 -19.46 -12.30 -18.01
CA PRO A 182 -18.90 -11.10 -18.60
C PRO A 182 -17.56 -10.75 -17.98
N GLY A 183 -16.55 -10.75 -18.85
CA GLY A 183 -15.16 -10.56 -18.45
C GLY A 183 -15.00 -9.22 -17.73
N PRO A 184 -14.12 -9.15 -16.72
CA PRO A 184 -13.85 -7.89 -16.07
C PRO A 184 -13.34 -6.86 -17.09
N THR A 185 -13.76 -5.60 -16.98
CA THR A 185 -13.33 -4.54 -17.91
C THR A 185 -11.80 -4.43 -17.86
N VAL A 186 -11.16 -4.77 -18.97
CA VAL A 186 -9.71 -4.67 -19.10
C VAL A 186 -9.39 -3.18 -19.17
N PRO A 187 -8.52 -2.64 -18.29
CA PRO A 187 -7.99 -1.32 -18.52
C PRO A 187 -7.26 -1.38 -19.85
N THR A 188 -7.82 -0.74 -20.89
CA THR A 188 -7.10 -0.57 -22.15
C THR A 188 -5.78 0.10 -21.77
N GLY A 189 -4.65 -0.47 -22.15
CA GLY A 189 -3.35 0.17 -21.95
C GLY A 189 -3.33 1.55 -22.61
N PRO A 190 -2.22 2.30 -22.57
CA PRO A 190 -2.08 3.60 -23.25
C PRO A 190 -2.27 3.57 -24.79
N ALA A 191 -2.77 2.46 -25.36
CA ALA A 191 -3.03 2.26 -26.78
C ALA A 191 -4.25 3.05 -27.32
N GLU A 192 -5.18 3.49 -26.48
CA GLU A 192 -6.20 4.49 -26.86
C GLU A 192 -5.67 5.91 -26.54
N ALA A 193 -4.49 6.28 -27.05
CA ALA A 193 -3.88 7.58 -26.79
C ALA A 193 -4.52 8.69 -27.66
N GLY A 194 -5.68 9.18 -27.25
CA GLY A 194 -6.27 10.45 -27.70
C GLY A 194 -6.32 11.52 -26.59
N PRO A 195 -6.70 12.77 -26.91
CA PRO A 195 -6.99 13.78 -25.89
C PRO A 195 -8.07 13.29 -24.90
N ARG A 196 -7.93 13.63 -23.61
CA ARG A 196 -8.94 13.39 -22.54
C ARG A 196 -9.32 11.93 -22.27
N THR A 197 -8.46 10.99 -22.63
CA THR A 197 -8.65 9.55 -22.36
C THR A 197 -8.68 9.21 -20.89
N ARG A 198 -7.90 9.93 -20.06
CA ARG A 198 -8.00 9.84 -18.60
C ARG A 198 -9.43 10.09 -18.12
N TRP A 199 -10.07 11.16 -18.60
CA TRP A 199 -11.46 11.48 -18.22
C TRP A 199 -12.42 10.39 -18.63
N ARG A 200 -12.30 9.86 -19.85
CA ARG A 200 -13.15 8.74 -20.32
C ARG A 200 -13.02 7.51 -19.42
N ARG A 201 -11.79 7.10 -19.09
CA ARG A 201 -11.53 5.96 -18.19
C ARG A 201 -12.00 6.24 -16.78
N GLY A 202 -11.94 7.49 -16.36
CA GLY A 202 -12.48 7.96 -15.10
C GLY A 202 -13.96 7.63 -14.92
N TYR A 203 -14.76 7.43 -15.98
CA TYR A 203 -16.17 7.07 -15.80
C TYR A 203 -16.46 5.56 -15.76
N ASP A 204 -15.43 4.70 -15.70
CA ASP A 204 -15.60 3.25 -15.52
C ASP A 204 -15.97 2.89 -14.08
N THR A 205 -16.98 2.04 -13.93
CA THR A 205 -17.52 1.54 -12.66
C THR A 205 -17.54 0.01 -12.59
N GLY A 206 -16.93 -0.67 -13.57
CA GLY A 206 -16.95 -2.14 -13.69
C GLY A 206 -18.21 -2.69 -14.37
N ARG A 207 -19.30 -1.92 -14.44
CA ARG A 207 -20.55 -2.28 -15.14
C ARG A 207 -20.48 -2.09 -16.67
N GLY A 208 -19.38 -1.57 -17.20
CA GLY A 208 -19.26 -1.17 -18.61
C GLY A 208 -19.97 0.15 -18.92
N PRO A 209 -20.01 0.59 -20.20
CA PRO A 209 -20.69 1.80 -20.64
C PRO A 209 -22.21 1.55 -20.70
N ASP A 210 -22.84 1.29 -19.57
CA ASP A 210 -24.30 1.10 -19.53
C ASP A 210 -25.02 2.46 -19.57
N LEU A 211 -24.85 3.15 -20.70
CA LEU A 211 -25.55 4.39 -21.04
C LEU A 211 -27.04 4.11 -21.34
N GLN A 212 -27.37 2.89 -21.79
CA GLN A 212 -28.76 2.49 -22.10
C GLN A 212 -29.61 2.33 -20.83
N ALA A 213 -29.06 1.79 -19.73
CA ALA A 213 -29.76 1.82 -18.43
C ALA A 213 -29.81 3.24 -17.81
N LEU A 214 -28.92 4.14 -18.23
CA LEU A 214 -28.95 5.57 -17.88
C LEU A 214 -30.12 6.29 -18.57
N ASP A 215 -30.48 5.89 -19.78
CA ASP A 215 -31.61 6.44 -20.54
C ASP A 215 -32.97 5.90 -20.06
N ALA A 216 -33.04 4.64 -19.60
CA ALA A 216 -34.27 4.04 -19.08
C ALA A 216 -34.70 4.59 -17.70
N ALA A 217 -33.76 5.14 -16.93
CA ALA A 217 -34.06 5.82 -15.67
C ALA A 217 -34.53 7.26 -15.93
N VAL A 218 -35.84 7.42 -16.15
CA VAL A 218 -36.49 8.74 -16.26
C VAL A 218 -36.48 9.41 -14.86
N GLY A 219 -35.44 10.19 -14.55
CA GLY A 219 -35.40 11.00 -13.31
C GLY A 219 -33.99 11.47 -12.88
N ASP A 220 -33.96 12.45 -11.98
CA ASP A 220 -32.71 12.92 -11.34
C ASP A 220 -32.03 11.79 -10.58
N ARG A 221 -30.74 11.56 -10.89
CA ARG A 221 -29.94 10.55 -10.19
C ARG A 221 -29.38 11.16 -8.92
N ILE A 222 -30.13 10.99 -7.84
CA ILE A 222 -29.73 11.42 -6.50
C ILE A 222 -28.60 10.52 -5.99
N GLY A 223 -27.51 11.14 -5.58
CA GLY A 223 -26.38 10.50 -4.90
C GLY A 223 -26.08 11.18 -3.58
N VAL A 224 -25.79 10.39 -2.54
CA VAL A 224 -25.44 10.90 -1.21
C VAL A 224 -23.98 10.57 -0.92
N GLY A 225 -23.20 11.59 -0.55
CA GLY A 225 -21.81 11.47 -0.13
C GLY A 225 -21.69 11.67 1.37
N LEU A 226 -20.99 10.76 2.04
CA LEU A 226 -20.71 10.81 3.47
C LEU A 226 -19.19 10.93 3.68
N SER A 227 -18.77 12.06 4.25
CA SER A 227 -17.35 12.34 4.45
C SER A 227 -16.66 11.44 5.48
N GLY A 228 -15.33 11.50 5.51
CA GLY A 228 -14.54 10.93 6.58
C GLY A 228 -14.52 11.77 7.86
N GLY A 229 -13.91 11.22 8.92
CA GLY A 229 -13.75 11.91 10.21
C GLY A 229 -13.99 11.08 11.48
N GLY A 230 -14.06 9.75 11.38
CA GLY A 230 -14.25 8.85 12.53
C GLY A 230 -15.62 8.98 13.19
N ILE A 231 -15.68 8.76 14.51
CA ILE A 231 -16.94 8.82 15.29
C ILE A 231 -17.66 10.17 15.15
N ARG A 232 -16.92 11.29 15.09
CA ARG A 232 -17.51 12.62 14.87
C ARG A 232 -18.37 12.67 13.61
N ALA A 233 -17.79 12.25 12.49
CA ALA A 233 -18.49 12.22 11.21
C ALA A 233 -19.67 11.25 11.25
N ALA A 234 -19.50 10.09 11.87
CA ALA A 234 -20.57 9.11 12.04
C ALA A 234 -21.76 9.70 12.83
N SER A 235 -21.52 10.40 13.94
CA SER A 235 -22.56 11.06 14.74
C SER A 235 -23.32 12.13 13.95
N VAL A 236 -22.62 12.99 13.22
CA VAL A 236 -23.24 14.01 12.35
C VAL A 236 -24.12 13.37 11.28
N MET A 237 -23.62 12.33 10.61
CA MET A 237 -24.33 11.69 9.48
C MET A 237 -25.52 10.87 9.95
N LEU A 238 -25.38 10.19 11.09
CA LEU A 238 -26.49 9.51 11.74
C LEU A 238 -27.59 10.52 12.07
N GLY A 239 -27.24 11.65 12.68
CA GLY A 239 -28.16 12.75 12.94
C GLY A 239 -28.82 13.30 11.68
N ALA A 240 -28.05 13.55 10.62
CA ALA A 240 -28.59 14.04 9.36
C ALA A 240 -29.59 13.08 8.73
N PHE A 241 -29.38 11.76 8.88
CA PHE A 241 -30.34 10.76 8.45
C PHE A 241 -31.52 10.56 9.41
N GLN A 242 -31.50 11.12 10.62
CA GLN A 242 -32.67 11.12 11.52
C GLN A 242 -33.67 12.21 11.17
N ASP A 243 -33.25 13.25 10.44
CA ASP A 243 -34.17 14.25 9.92
C ASP A 243 -35.18 13.61 8.93
N PRO A 244 -36.51 13.80 9.13
CA PRO A 244 -37.53 13.17 8.29
C PRO A 244 -37.43 13.55 6.81
N ASP A 245 -37.16 14.82 6.52
CA ASP A 245 -37.10 15.34 5.16
C ASP A 245 -35.86 14.82 4.42
N MET A 246 -34.70 14.84 5.09
CA MET A 246 -33.47 14.26 4.55
C MET A 246 -33.63 12.75 4.31
N ARG A 247 -34.28 12.04 5.23
CA ARG A 247 -34.52 10.59 5.11
C ARG A 247 -35.46 10.28 3.94
N GLU A 248 -36.62 10.90 3.89
CA GLU A 248 -37.66 10.57 2.91
C GLU A 248 -37.38 11.16 1.52
N LYS A 249 -36.98 12.43 1.45
CA LYS A 249 -36.85 13.15 0.18
C LYS A 249 -35.49 12.93 -0.49
N VAL A 250 -34.45 12.58 0.28
CA VAL A 250 -33.08 12.43 -0.23
C VAL A 250 -32.58 10.99 -0.11
N LEU A 251 -32.41 10.46 1.11
CA LEU A 251 -31.78 9.15 1.34
C LEU A 251 -32.57 8.00 0.69
N ASN A 252 -33.87 7.88 0.98
CA ASN A 252 -34.71 6.78 0.49
C ASN A 252 -34.94 6.82 -1.04
N ARG A 253 -34.67 7.96 -1.68
CA ARG A 253 -34.74 8.17 -3.14
C ARG A 253 -33.39 8.13 -3.81
N ALA A 254 -32.29 8.11 -3.04
CA ALA A 254 -30.95 8.06 -3.57
C ALA A 254 -30.68 6.71 -4.23
N ARG A 255 -29.94 6.74 -5.33
CA ARG A 255 -29.47 5.51 -6.00
C ARG A 255 -28.16 5.01 -5.41
N TYR A 256 -27.29 5.94 -5.00
CA TYR A 256 -25.97 5.64 -4.47
C TYR A 256 -25.71 6.38 -3.17
N LEU A 257 -25.10 5.67 -2.23
CA LEU A 257 -24.54 6.21 -1.00
C LEU A 257 -23.04 5.91 -0.99
N VAL A 258 -22.22 6.91 -1.29
CA VAL A 258 -20.76 6.78 -1.21
C VAL A 258 -20.32 7.21 0.17
N ALA A 259 -19.60 6.32 0.84
CA ALA A 259 -19.19 6.52 2.22
C ALA A 259 -17.68 6.40 2.38
N VAL A 260 -17.08 7.36 3.09
CA VAL A 260 -15.65 7.41 3.39
C VAL A 260 -15.47 7.36 4.91
N SER A 261 -14.51 6.58 5.41
CA SER A 261 -14.12 6.55 6.83
C SER A 261 -15.29 6.52 7.81
N GLY A 262 -15.51 7.57 8.61
CA GLY A 262 -16.62 7.68 9.56
C GLY A 262 -18.02 7.56 8.92
N GLY A 263 -18.21 8.07 7.70
CA GLY A 263 -19.44 7.82 6.93
C GLY A 263 -19.65 6.35 6.60
N GLY A 264 -18.56 5.59 6.46
CA GLY A 264 -18.60 4.14 6.32
C GLY A 264 -19.20 3.46 7.55
N PHE A 265 -19.02 4.01 8.76
CA PHE A 265 -19.56 3.42 9.99
C PHE A 265 -21.09 3.42 9.96
N VAL A 266 -21.69 4.56 9.60
CA VAL A 266 -23.15 4.73 9.49
C VAL A 266 -23.70 3.96 8.29
N ALA A 267 -23.10 4.10 7.12
CA ALA A 267 -23.55 3.39 5.93
C ALA A 267 -23.48 1.86 6.12
N GLY A 268 -22.44 1.37 6.78
CA GLY A 268 -22.30 -0.03 7.19
C GLY A 268 -23.35 -0.46 8.21
N ALA A 269 -23.66 0.38 9.21
CA ALA A 269 -24.70 0.11 10.20
C ALA A 269 -26.07 -0.09 9.55
N PHE A 270 -26.50 0.84 8.69
CA PHE A 270 -27.75 0.71 7.92
C PHE A 270 -27.73 -0.52 7.02
N GLN A 271 -26.62 -0.75 6.29
CA GLN A 271 -26.48 -1.89 5.39
C GLN A 271 -26.64 -3.23 6.12
N GLN A 272 -26.08 -3.34 7.34
CA GLN A 272 -26.15 -4.56 8.15
C GLN A 272 -27.48 -4.73 8.89
N ALA A 273 -28.14 -3.63 9.27
CA ALA A 273 -29.48 -3.68 9.86
C ALA A 273 -30.55 -4.07 8.83
N LEU A 274 -30.42 -3.60 7.59
CA LEU A 274 -31.43 -3.77 6.54
C LEU A 274 -31.24 -5.02 5.65
N THR A 275 -30.16 -5.78 5.84
CA THR A 275 -29.88 -6.97 5.01
C THR A 275 -30.81 -8.13 5.33
N ALA A 276 -31.19 -8.90 4.31
CA ALA A 276 -31.85 -10.20 4.49
C ALA A 276 -30.87 -11.32 4.90
N ALA A 277 -29.57 -11.04 4.86
CA ALA A 277 -28.54 -11.99 5.28
C ALA A 277 -28.52 -12.18 6.80
N GLY A 278 -28.00 -13.34 7.24
CA GLY A 278 -27.88 -13.68 8.65
C GLY A 278 -28.40 -15.07 8.98
N PRO A 279 -28.19 -15.55 10.21
CA PRO A 279 -28.85 -16.74 10.72
C PRO A 279 -30.37 -16.53 10.75
N ALA A 280 -31.12 -17.63 10.63
CA ALA A 280 -32.55 -17.59 10.88
C ALA A 280 -32.80 -17.13 12.33
N PRO A 281 -33.87 -16.35 12.59
CA PRO A 281 -34.22 -15.98 13.95
C PRO A 281 -34.41 -17.21 14.83
N THR A 282 -34.10 -17.09 16.11
CA THR A 282 -34.27 -18.17 17.09
C THR A 282 -35.68 -18.11 17.68
N GLY A 283 -36.47 -19.18 17.50
CA GLY A 283 -37.87 -19.22 17.96
C GLY A 283 -38.76 -18.22 17.22
N ASP A 284 -39.59 -17.48 17.95
CA ASP A 284 -40.56 -16.52 17.41
C ASP A 284 -39.99 -15.10 17.21
N GLU A 285 -38.66 -14.96 17.22
CA GLU A 285 -37.97 -13.69 17.00
C GLU A 285 -38.19 -13.15 15.58
N THR A 286 -38.44 -11.84 15.45
CA THR A 286 -38.55 -11.16 14.16
C THR A 286 -37.50 -10.07 14.04
N VAL A 287 -36.66 -10.14 13.00
CA VAL A 287 -35.67 -9.09 12.70
C VAL A 287 -36.36 -7.95 11.96
N LEU A 288 -36.34 -6.75 12.55
CA LEU A 288 -36.93 -5.55 11.97
C LEU A 288 -35.98 -4.96 10.91
N ARG A 289 -36.51 -4.66 9.72
CA ARG A 289 -35.73 -4.22 8.55
C ARG A 289 -36.40 -3.04 7.83
N ASP A 290 -36.90 -2.07 8.59
CA ASP A 290 -37.56 -0.90 8.03
C ASP A 290 -36.57 0.28 7.92
N PRO A 291 -36.21 0.75 6.71
CA PRO A 291 -35.35 1.91 6.50
C PRO A 291 -35.89 3.20 7.13
N ARG A 292 -37.21 3.29 7.34
CA ARG A 292 -37.86 4.46 7.95
C ARG A 292 -37.66 4.51 9.46
N LEU A 293 -37.58 3.36 10.12
CA LEU A 293 -37.48 3.23 11.58
C LEU A 293 -36.06 2.92 12.06
N ALA A 294 -35.20 2.36 11.22
CA ALA A 294 -33.83 2.04 11.61
C ALA A 294 -33.07 3.31 12.05
N PHE A 295 -32.43 3.24 13.21
CA PHE A 295 -31.59 4.30 13.78
C PHE A 295 -32.26 5.68 13.94
N VAL A 296 -33.60 5.74 14.04
CA VAL A 296 -34.27 6.98 14.45
C VAL A 296 -33.91 7.35 15.89
N GLU A 297 -34.12 8.61 16.27
CA GLU A 297 -33.90 9.07 17.63
C GLU A 297 -34.70 8.22 18.64
N GLY A 298 -34.01 7.66 19.64
CA GLY A 298 -34.61 6.78 20.65
C GLY A 298 -34.88 5.34 20.20
N SER A 299 -34.46 4.96 18.98
CA SER A 299 -34.51 3.55 18.56
C SER A 299 -33.48 2.69 19.32
N PRO A 300 -33.74 1.38 19.50
CA PRO A 300 -32.79 0.49 20.17
C PRO A 300 -31.39 0.49 19.53
N GLU A 301 -31.33 0.62 18.20
CA GLU A 301 -30.06 0.63 17.47
C GLU A 301 -29.27 1.93 17.69
N GLU A 302 -29.96 3.07 17.74
CA GLU A 302 -29.37 4.37 18.06
C GLU A 302 -28.84 4.41 19.50
N ASP A 303 -29.65 3.95 20.46
CA ASP A 303 -29.24 3.82 21.86
C ASP A 303 -28.03 2.89 22.03
N HIS A 304 -27.97 1.79 21.27
CA HIS A 304 -26.80 0.91 21.28
C HIS A 304 -25.54 1.64 20.81
N ILE A 305 -25.60 2.40 19.72
CA ILE A 305 -24.46 3.19 19.24
C ILE A 305 -24.06 4.22 20.29
N ARG A 306 -25.03 4.96 20.85
CA ARG A 306 -24.80 5.96 21.90
C ARG A 306 -24.04 5.38 23.10
N ARG A 307 -24.48 4.23 23.63
CA ARG A 307 -23.82 3.53 24.75
C ARG A 307 -22.43 2.99 24.42
N HIS A 308 -22.10 2.86 23.13
CA HIS A 308 -20.82 2.30 22.66
C HIS A 308 -20.03 3.28 21.78
N ALA A 309 -20.34 4.58 21.84
CA ALA A 309 -19.69 5.61 21.02
C ALA A 309 -18.19 5.72 21.34
N SER A 310 -17.80 5.46 22.58
CA SER A 310 -16.41 5.27 23.01
C SER A 310 -15.90 3.86 22.69
N TYR A 311 -15.77 3.56 21.39
CA TYR A 311 -15.66 2.18 20.91
C TYR A 311 -14.25 1.55 21.02
N LEU A 312 -13.19 2.37 21.04
CA LEU A 312 -11.81 1.85 21.05
C LEU A 312 -11.46 1.17 22.37
N ALA A 313 -11.71 1.84 23.48
CA ALA A 313 -11.58 1.29 24.83
C ALA A 313 -12.34 2.17 25.82
N ALA A 314 -13.44 1.64 26.37
CA ALA A 314 -14.30 2.40 27.29
C ALA A 314 -13.83 2.33 28.75
N ASN A 315 -12.93 1.39 29.08
CA ASN A 315 -12.46 1.17 30.45
C ASN A 315 -10.97 0.78 30.52
N PRO A 316 -10.32 0.90 31.70
CA PRO A 316 -8.89 0.62 31.86
C PRO A 316 -8.48 -0.81 31.48
N VAL A 317 -9.36 -1.79 31.69
CA VAL A 317 -9.11 -3.19 31.34
C VAL A 317 -9.05 -3.34 29.82
N GLU A 318 -9.97 -2.72 29.09
CA GLU A 318 -9.98 -2.71 27.62
C GLU A 318 -8.76 -2.00 27.03
N VAL A 319 -8.27 -0.94 27.69
CA VAL A 319 -7.00 -0.28 27.35
C VAL A 319 -5.83 -1.22 27.55
N LEU A 320 -5.78 -1.93 28.68
CA LEU A 320 -4.71 -2.90 28.97
C LEU A 320 -4.70 -4.06 27.97
N VAL A 321 -5.88 -4.56 27.57
CA VAL A 321 -6.02 -5.58 26.53
C VAL A 321 -5.53 -5.05 25.18
N ALA A 322 -5.89 -3.82 24.81
CA ALA A 322 -5.39 -3.20 23.59
C ALA A 322 -3.87 -3.03 23.61
N LEU A 323 -3.29 -2.59 24.73
CA LEU A 323 -1.84 -2.45 24.91
C LEU A 323 -1.12 -3.81 24.89
N GLY A 324 -1.68 -4.84 25.51
CA GLY A 324 -1.14 -6.19 25.48
C GLY A 324 -1.15 -6.78 24.07
N LEU A 325 -2.22 -6.54 23.30
CA LEU A 325 -2.28 -6.90 21.89
C LEU A 325 -1.22 -6.15 21.08
N LEU A 326 -1.07 -4.84 21.28
CA LEU A 326 -0.04 -4.03 20.64
C LEU A 326 1.38 -4.55 20.93
N MET A 327 1.68 -4.81 22.20
CA MET A 327 2.98 -5.34 22.61
C MET A 327 3.26 -6.70 21.96
N ARG A 328 2.26 -7.60 21.93
CA ARG A 328 2.38 -8.89 21.24
C ARG A 328 2.72 -8.72 19.76
N HIS A 329 2.04 -7.81 19.06
CA HIS A 329 2.30 -7.56 17.64
C HIS A 329 3.68 -6.95 17.39
N LEU A 330 4.07 -5.97 18.22
CA LEU A 330 5.40 -5.38 18.19
C LEU A 330 6.48 -6.47 18.37
N LEU A 331 6.36 -7.32 19.39
CA LEU A 331 7.32 -8.41 19.63
C LEU A 331 7.41 -9.37 18.44
N LEU A 332 6.28 -9.75 17.84
CA LEU A 332 6.27 -10.64 16.66
C LEU A 332 6.92 -9.98 15.43
N ASN A 333 6.65 -8.70 15.17
CA ASN A 333 7.32 -7.96 14.10
C ASN A 333 8.83 -7.84 14.36
N LEU A 334 9.24 -7.61 15.60
CA LEU A 334 10.66 -7.54 15.96
C LEU A 334 11.35 -8.90 15.79
N VAL A 335 10.72 -10.02 16.14
CA VAL A 335 11.27 -11.36 15.86
C VAL A 335 11.44 -11.57 14.36
N LEU A 336 10.47 -11.15 13.54
CA LEU A 336 10.55 -11.26 12.08
C LEU A 336 11.63 -10.38 11.47
N LEU A 337 11.87 -9.18 12.03
CA LEU A 337 12.84 -8.22 11.50
C LEU A 337 14.27 -8.47 12.01
N PHE A 338 14.44 -8.78 13.29
CA PHE A 338 15.73 -8.93 13.96
C PHE A 338 16.20 -10.39 14.06
N GLY A 339 15.31 -11.38 14.00
CA GLY A 339 15.68 -12.80 13.91
C GLY A 339 16.64 -13.10 12.74
N PRO A 340 16.40 -12.54 11.53
CA PRO A 340 17.36 -12.60 10.44
C PRO A 340 18.74 -12.03 10.75
N ALA A 341 18.84 -10.96 11.55
CA ALA A 341 20.14 -10.36 11.89
C ALA A 341 21.04 -11.39 12.60
N ILE A 342 20.47 -12.08 13.60
CA ILE A 342 21.17 -13.10 14.38
C ILE A 342 21.56 -14.29 13.49
N ALA A 343 20.59 -14.84 12.76
CA ALA A 343 20.83 -16.01 11.90
C ALA A 343 21.86 -15.71 10.80
N LEU A 344 21.73 -14.58 10.10
CA LEU A 344 22.67 -14.17 9.07
C LEU A 344 24.04 -13.80 9.65
N GLY A 345 24.09 -13.24 10.85
CA GLY A 345 25.33 -12.93 11.56
C GLY A 345 26.13 -14.19 11.87
N VAL A 346 25.49 -15.19 12.50
CA VAL A 346 26.12 -16.51 12.76
C VAL A 346 26.60 -17.16 11.46
N LEU A 347 25.75 -17.16 10.41
CA LEU A 347 26.13 -17.73 9.11
C LEU A 347 27.30 -16.98 8.47
N ALA A 348 27.35 -15.66 8.59
CA ALA A 348 28.46 -14.84 8.11
C ALA A 348 29.76 -15.11 8.88
N GLY A 349 29.70 -15.24 10.20
CA GLY A 349 30.84 -15.63 11.04
C GLY A 349 31.36 -17.03 10.67
N CYS A 350 30.46 -18.00 10.54
CA CYS A 350 30.79 -19.34 10.04
C CYS A 350 31.41 -19.32 8.64
N PHE A 351 30.93 -18.46 7.75
CA PHE A 351 31.45 -18.31 6.39
C PHE A 351 32.86 -17.74 6.40
N LEU A 352 33.10 -16.65 7.14
CA LEU A 352 34.43 -16.02 7.23
C LEU A 352 35.46 -16.91 7.96
N ASN A 353 35.04 -17.75 8.91
CA ASN A 353 35.93 -18.72 9.54
C ASN A 353 36.35 -19.84 8.57
N ARG A 354 35.49 -20.19 7.61
CA ARG A 354 35.77 -21.25 6.62
C ARG A 354 36.42 -20.75 5.34
N VAL A 355 36.16 -19.50 4.93
CA VAL A 355 36.67 -18.93 3.68
C VAL A 355 37.58 -17.74 4.01
N PRO A 356 38.92 -17.88 3.89
CA PRO A 356 39.87 -16.86 4.32
C PRO A 356 40.00 -15.73 3.27
N LEU A 357 38.90 -15.05 2.94
CA LEU A 357 38.90 -13.87 2.04
C LEU A 357 39.56 -12.65 2.69
N THR A 358 39.43 -12.56 4.02
CA THR A 358 39.99 -11.53 4.89
C THR A 358 40.28 -12.12 6.26
N SER A 359 41.47 -11.86 6.82
CA SER A 359 41.81 -12.31 8.17
C SER A 359 41.29 -11.33 9.23
N LEU A 360 40.05 -11.50 9.68
CA LEU A 360 39.64 -10.94 10.97
C LEU A 360 40.32 -11.77 12.07
N ARG A 361 41.30 -11.20 12.78
CA ARG A 361 42.01 -11.90 13.86
C ARG A 361 41.38 -11.55 15.20
N VAL A 362 41.05 -12.57 15.98
CA VAL A 362 40.66 -12.39 17.38
C VAL A 362 41.94 -12.34 18.22
N ALA A 363 42.34 -11.15 18.64
CA ALA A 363 43.43 -10.96 19.59
C ALA A 363 42.86 -11.09 21.01
N ALA A 364 43.38 -12.04 21.80
CA ALA A 364 42.97 -12.27 23.17
C ALA A 364 44.05 -11.76 24.13
N ASP A 365 43.94 -10.48 24.54
CA ASP A 365 44.82 -9.90 25.56
C ASP A 365 44.17 -10.06 26.94
N GLY A 366 44.19 -11.27 27.51
CA GLY A 366 43.97 -11.62 28.93
C GLY A 366 42.65 -11.22 29.65
N THR A 367 42.03 -10.10 29.28
CA THR A 367 40.82 -9.50 29.86
C THR A 367 39.86 -8.95 28.79
N THR A 368 40.30 -8.75 27.52
CA THR A 368 39.41 -8.35 26.41
C THR A 368 39.77 -9.06 25.09
N THR A 369 38.79 -9.65 24.39
CA THR A 369 38.98 -10.12 22.99
C THR A 369 38.76 -8.97 22.01
N ARG A 370 39.81 -8.43 21.39
CA ARG A 370 39.69 -7.39 20.36
C ARG A 370 39.76 -8.00 18.97
N LEU A 371 38.90 -7.53 18.07
CA LEU A 371 38.94 -7.90 16.66
C LEU A 371 39.86 -6.92 15.94
N GLU A 372 41.00 -7.40 15.46
CA GLU A 372 41.90 -6.62 14.64
C GLU A 372 41.55 -6.79 13.16
N PHE A 373 41.41 -5.66 12.47
CA PHE A 373 41.29 -5.64 11.01
C PHE A 373 42.68 -5.86 10.43
N ALA A 374 43.07 -7.11 10.20
CA ALA A 374 44.38 -7.39 9.64
C ALA A 374 44.43 -6.93 8.17
N ALA A 375 45.62 -6.50 7.73
CA ALA A 375 45.85 -6.04 6.37
C ALA A 375 45.32 -7.05 5.33
N GLU A 376 44.48 -6.58 4.43
CA GLU A 376 43.86 -7.40 3.41
C GLU A 376 44.90 -8.08 2.52
N ALA A 377 44.63 -9.33 2.13
CA ALA A 377 45.51 -10.05 1.23
C ALA A 377 45.66 -9.26 -0.08
N ARG A 378 46.90 -9.04 -0.53
CA ARG A 378 47.24 -8.36 -1.80
C ARG A 378 46.43 -8.90 -2.99
N THR A 379 46.08 -10.18 -2.95
CA THR A 379 45.24 -10.90 -3.92
C THR A 379 43.82 -10.35 -4.01
N THR A 380 43.21 -9.94 -2.89
CA THR A 380 41.86 -9.35 -2.84
C THR A 380 41.82 -8.01 -3.58
N TRP A 381 42.81 -7.14 -3.37
CA TRP A 381 42.93 -5.87 -4.10
C TRP A 381 43.14 -6.08 -5.60
N ILE A 382 43.95 -7.06 -5.99
CA ILE A 382 44.15 -7.41 -7.40
C ILE A 382 42.84 -7.90 -8.02
N ALA A 383 42.06 -8.73 -7.32
CA ALA A 383 40.76 -9.21 -7.79
C ALA A 383 39.75 -8.05 -7.97
N ILE A 384 39.66 -7.15 -6.99
CA ILE A 384 38.80 -5.94 -7.07
C ILE A 384 39.21 -5.08 -8.26
N ALA A 385 40.52 -4.81 -8.44
CA ALA A 385 41.04 -4.02 -9.55
C ALA A 385 40.78 -4.69 -10.91
N ALA A 386 40.92 -6.01 -11.01
CA ALA A 386 40.65 -6.76 -12.23
C ALA A 386 39.18 -6.65 -12.66
N VAL A 387 38.23 -6.78 -11.74
CA VAL A 387 36.80 -6.62 -12.07
C VAL A 387 36.47 -5.15 -12.37
N ALA A 388 37.04 -4.20 -11.64
CA ALA A 388 36.87 -2.77 -11.94
C ALA A 388 37.34 -2.44 -13.37
N LEU A 389 38.49 -2.98 -13.78
CA LEU A 389 39.00 -2.85 -15.14
C LEU A 389 38.03 -3.46 -16.16
N LEU A 390 37.49 -4.65 -15.89
CA LEU A 390 36.48 -5.28 -16.77
C LEU A 390 35.22 -4.41 -16.93
N VAL A 391 34.74 -3.75 -15.87
CA VAL A 391 33.61 -2.81 -15.92
C VAL A 391 33.95 -1.61 -16.81
N VAL A 392 35.14 -1.03 -16.64
CA VAL A 392 35.59 0.12 -17.44
C VAL A 392 35.73 -0.27 -18.90
N LEU A 393 36.37 -1.41 -19.20
CA LEU A 393 36.54 -1.90 -20.57
C LEU A 393 35.20 -2.22 -21.23
N SER A 394 34.26 -2.85 -20.52
CA SER A 394 32.94 -3.15 -21.06
C SER A 394 32.13 -1.87 -21.32
N TRP A 395 32.27 -0.86 -20.46
CA TRP A 395 31.67 0.47 -20.65
C TRP A 395 32.27 1.19 -21.85
N LEU A 396 33.61 1.26 -21.96
CA LEU A 396 34.30 1.86 -23.10
C LEU A 396 33.93 1.16 -24.41
N GLY A 397 33.86 -0.18 -24.41
CA GLY A 397 33.39 -0.94 -25.57
C GLY A 397 31.93 -0.64 -25.93
N ALA A 398 31.05 -0.40 -24.95
CA ALA A 398 29.67 0.00 -25.20
C ALA A 398 29.56 1.39 -25.83
N GLN A 399 30.40 2.34 -25.38
CA GLN A 399 30.48 3.68 -25.94
C GLN A 399 31.06 3.67 -27.36
N TRP A 400 32.12 2.89 -27.58
CA TRP A 400 32.67 2.66 -28.90
C TRP A 400 31.61 2.07 -29.85
N ALA A 401 30.91 1.02 -29.41
CA ALA A 401 29.84 0.41 -30.21
C ALA A 401 28.67 1.38 -30.46
N ALA A 402 28.38 2.30 -29.53
CA ALA A 402 27.38 3.34 -29.71
C ALA A 402 27.80 4.38 -30.75
N ALA A 403 29.07 4.78 -30.78
CA ALA A 403 29.61 5.69 -31.78
C ALA A 403 29.59 5.10 -33.21
N HIS A 404 29.65 3.78 -33.34
CA HIS A 404 29.65 3.06 -34.62
C HIS A 404 28.27 2.44 -34.97
N CYS A 405 27.21 2.79 -34.23
CA CYS A 405 25.86 2.39 -34.58
C CYS A 405 25.36 3.24 -35.76
N ASP A 406 24.99 2.58 -36.87
CA ASP A 406 24.37 3.23 -38.03
C ASP A 406 23.09 3.99 -37.62
N PRO A 407 22.98 5.30 -37.92
CA PRO A 407 21.78 6.10 -37.68
C PRO A 407 20.51 5.55 -38.34
N SER A 408 20.65 4.73 -39.38
CA SER A 408 19.54 4.13 -40.13
C SER A 408 18.78 3.02 -39.38
N GLY A 409 19.27 2.58 -38.22
CA GLY A 409 18.57 1.63 -37.35
C GLY A 409 18.64 0.16 -37.79
N ARG A 410 19.45 -0.18 -38.81
CA ARG A 410 19.64 -1.57 -39.25
C ARG A 410 20.45 -2.38 -38.22
N PRO A 411 20.04 -3.62 -37.88
CA PRO A 411 20.70 -4.42 -36.85
C PRO A 411 22.04 -5.02 -37.34
N GLY A 412 23.10 -4.20 -37.38
CA GLY A 412 24.48 -4.62 -37.65
C GLY A 412 25.24 -5.16 -36.43
N LEU A 413 26.51 -5.51 -36.63
CA LEU A 413 27.42 -6.01 -35.57
C LEU A 413 27.52 -5.03 -34.40
N ALA A 414 27.74 -3.73 -34.67
CA ALA A 414 27.83 -2.69 -33.63
C ALA A 414 26.55 -2.58 -32.79
N HIS A 415 25.37 -2.76 -33.40
CA HIS A 415 24.11 -2.78 -32.67
C HIS A 415 24.00 -3.97 -31.72
N ARG A 416 24.41 -5.17 -32.17
CA ARG A 416 24.42 -6.38 -31.34
C ARG A 416 25.44 -6.27 -30.21
N LEU A 417 26.64 -5.75 -30.51
CA LEU A 417 27.71 -5.54 -29.54
C LEU A 417 27.31 -4.52 -28.47
N ARG A 418 26.77 -3.36 -28.88
CA ARG A 418 26.22 -2.36 -27.96
C ARG A 418 25.13 -2.95 -27.07
N HIS A 419 24.21 -3.74 -27.64
CA HIS A 419 23.15 -4.36 -26.86
C HIS A 419 23.69 -5.39 -25.86
N ALA A 420 24.71 -6.16 -26.23
CA ALA A 420 25.37 -7.11 -25.33
C ALA A 420 26.10 -6.39 -24.20
N LEU A 421 26.91 -5.37 -24.52
CA LEU A 421 27.72 -4.63 -23.54
C LEU A 421 26.87 -3.74 -22.63
N ASN A 422 25.81 -3.10 -23.13
CA ASN A 422 24.87 -2.35 -22.28
C ASN A 422 24.16 -3.23 -21.24
N TRP A 423 24.02 -4.53 -21.53
CA TRP A 423 23.50 -5.48 -20.56
C TRP A 423 24.61 -6.07 -19.66
N ALA A 424 25.78 -6.35 -20.21
CA ALA A 424 26.91 -6.94 -19.49
C ALA A 424 27.53 -5.98 -18.47
N THR A 425 27.75 -4.70 -18.83
CA THR A 425 28.37 -3.69 -17.95
C THR A 425 27.69 -3.57 -16.57
N PRO A 426 26.36 -3.36 -16.45
CA PRO A 426 25.72 -3.31 -15.14
C PRO A 426 25.76 -4.67 -14.41
N ALA A 427 25.79 -5.78 -15.14
CA ALA A 427 25.87 -7.11 -14.54
C ALA A 427 27.27 -7.41 -13.98
N ILE A 428 28.35 -7.05 -14.69
CA ILE A 428 29.73 -7.13 -14.19
C ILE A 428 29.91 -6.17 -13.01
N GLY A 429 29.33 -4.97 -13.09
CA GLY A 429 29.33 -4.00 -11.98
C GLY A 429 28.67 -4.52 -10.71
N LEU A 430 27.59 -5.31 -10.82
CA LEU A 430 26.98 -5.97 -9.67
C LEU A 430 27.86 -7.10 -9.10
N VAL A 431 28.62 -7.84 -9.94
CA VAL A 431 29.60 -8.83 -9.43
C VAL A 431 30.71 -8.10 -8.69
N PHE A 432 31.22 -7.00 -9.23
CA PHE A 432 32.19 -6.13 -8.56
C PHE A 432 31.70 -5.72 -7.16
N TRP A 433 30.47 -5.19 -7.07
CA TRP A 433 29.90 -4.80 -5.77
C TRP A 433 29.65 -5.99 -4.85
N SER A 434 29.36 -7.19 -5.39
CA SER A 434 29.22 -8.41 -4.59
C SER A 434 30.56 -8.84 -4.00
N VAL A 435 31.64 -8.80 -4.79
CA VAL A 435 33.01 -9.06 -4.33
C VAL A 435 33.39 -8.04 -3.25
N VAL A 436 33.25 -6.74 -3.53
CA VAL A 436 33.53 -5.66 -2.56
C VAL A 436 32.71 -5.81 -1.27
N ALA A 437 31.43 -6.16 -1.37
CA ALA A 437 30.57 -6.34 -0.21
C ALA A 437 31.00 -7.55 0.64
N LEU A 438 31.43 -8.65 0.03
CA LEU A 438 31.85 -9.86 0.75
C LEU A 438 33.26 -9.74 1.33
N THR A 439 34.18 -9.10 0.62
CA THR A 439 35.59 -8.99 1.04
C THR A 439 35.85 -7.77 1.90
N LEU A 440 35.19 -6.63 1.67
CA LEU A 440 35.43 -5.40 2.43
C LEU A 440 34.25 -5.07 3.35
N GLY A 441 33.05 -5.02 2.78
CA GLY A 441 31.86 -4.53 3.48
C GLY A 441 31.47 -5.39 4.68
N LEU A 442 31.38 -6.70 4.48
CA LEU A 442 30.94 -7.65 5.50
C LEU A 442 31.94 -7.71 6.69
N PRO A 443 33.26 -7.88 6.47
CA PRO A 443 34.25 -7.78 7.54
C PRO A 443 34.25 -6.43 8.25
N ALA A 444 34.12 -5.31 7.52
CA ALA A 444 34.08 -3.97 8.11
C ALA A 444 32.86 -3.77 9.02
N VAL A 445 31.68 -4.27 8.64
CA VAL A 445 30.46 -4.22 9.47
C VAL A 445 30.65 -5.04 10.75
N ILE A 446 31.19 -6.27 10.62
CA ILE A 446 31.43 -7.15 11.78
C ILE A 446 32.46 -6.52 12.72
N TRP A 447 33.56 -6.00 12.17
CA TRP A 447 34.60 -5.31 12.94
C TRP A 447 34.06 -4.07 13.65
N ALA A 448 33.31 -3.20 12.95
CA ALA A 448 32.74 -1.99 13.54
C ALA A 448 31.75 -2.34 14.66
N ALA A 449 30.91 -3.36 14.48
CA ALA A 449 30.02 -3.84 15.51
C ALA A 449 30.77 -4.39 16.73
N ALA A 450 31.81 -5.18 16.50
CA ALA A 450 32.67 -5.71 17.56
C ALA A 450 33.37 -4.60 18.35
N TRP A 451 33.88 -3.60 17.64
CA TRP A 451 34.53 -2.43 18.22
C TRP A 451 33.53 -1.65 19.10
N ILE A 452 32.34 -1.34 18.60
CA ILE A 452 31.29 -0.66 19.37
C ILE A 452 30.89 -1.47 20.60
N LEU A 453 30.67 -2.77 20.46
CA LEU A 453 30.32 -3.66 21.58
C LEU A 453 31.45 -3.79 22.59
N SER A 454 32.72 -3.62 22.17
CA SER A 454 33.87 -3.62 23.09
C SER A 454 33.96 -2.37 23.97
N LEU A 455 33.24 -1.29 23.63
CA LEU A 455 33.13 -0.09 24.45
C LEU A 455 32.19 -0.29 25.66
N GLY A 456 31.47 -1.42 25.75
CA GLY A 456 30.57 -1.79 26.85
C GLY A 456 30.80 -3.21 27.40
N ASP A 457 30.24 -3.52 28.56
CA ASP A 457 30.43 -4.81 29.24
C ASP A 457 29.65 -5.96 28.57
N ARG A 458 30.37 -7.02 28.16
CA ARG A 458 30.04 -7.86 26.99
C ARG A 458 28.84 -8.82 27.07
N THR A 459 28.19 -8.98 28.21
CA THR A 459 27.10 -9.98 28.37
C THR A 459 25.77 -9.37 28.80
N ALA A 460 25.79 -8.27 29.56
CA ALA A 460 24.59 -7.48 29.86
C ALA A 460 24.19 -6.55 28.70
N ALA A 461 25.16 -6.14 27.86
CA ALA A 461 24.99 -5.12 26.83
C ALA A 461 24.39 -5.58 25.49
N LEU A 462 24.03 -6.86 25.28
CA LEU A 462 23.29 -7.30 24.08
C LEU A 462 21.80 -7.45 24.37
N GLY A 463 21.43 -8.16 25.45
CA GLY A 463 20.05 -8.29 25.90
C GLY A 463 19.48 -7.00 26.51
N GLY A 464 20.26 -6.31 27.35
CA GLY A 464 19.85 -5.07 28.02
C GLY A 464 19.80 -3.86 27.08
N SER A 465 20.59 -3.87 26.01
CA SER A 465 20.71 -2.81 25.01
C SER A 465 19.60 -2.86 23.96
N VAL A 466 19.29 -4.05 23.44
CA VAL A 466 18.09 -4.28 22.63
C VAL A 466 16.85 -4.03 23.48
N GLY A 467 16.80 -4.55 24.71
CA GLY A 467 15.73 -4.27 25.66
C GLY A 467 15.55 -2.78 25.94
N ALA A 468 16.63 -2.04 26.19
CA ALA A 468 16.60 -0.60 26.43
C ALA A 468 16.20 0.20 25.18
N VAL A 469 16.67 -0.17 23.98
CA VAL A 469 16.25 0.46 22.72
C VAL A 469 14.78 0.17 22.44
N LEU A 470 14.29 -1.03 22.73
CA LEU A 470 12.88 -1.40 22.57
C LEU A 470 11.98 -0.76 23.63
N ILE A 471 12.45 -0.63 24.87
CA ILE A 471 11.77 0.11 25.94
C ILE A 471 11.78 1.60 25.61
N THR A 472 12.88 2.15 25.11
CA THR A 472 12.98 3.56 24.71
C THR A 472 12.15 3.83 23.47
N TYR A 473 12.10 2.91 22.51
CA TYR A 473 11.22 2.97 21.34
C TYR A 473 9.75 2.88 21.77
N GLY A 474 9.42 1.92 22.63
CA GLY A 474 8.09 1.74 23.21
C GLY A 474 7.66 2.93 24.05
N ALA A 475 8.57 3.52 24.83
CA ALA A 475 8.35 4.71 25.66
C ALA A 475 8.27 5.98 24.80
N SER A 476 9.05 6.09 23.73
CA SER A 476 8.96 7.19 22.76
C SER A 476 7.65 7.13 21.99
N LEU A 477 7.22 5.93 21.60
CA LEU A 477 5.95 5.67 20.96
C LEU A 477 4.79 5.94 21.92
N ALA A 478 4.87 5.45 23.15
CA ALA A 478 3.91 5.74 24.22
C ALA A 478 3.88 7.23 24.53
N ALA A 479 5.02 7.92 24.57
CA ALA A 479 5.09 9.36 24.76
C ALA A 479 4.51 10.12 23.56
N LEU A 480 4.70 9.64 22.32
CA LEU A 480 4.07 10.22 21.13
C LEU A 480 2.55 10.11 21.23
N LEU A 481 2.05 8.91 21.56
CA LEU A 481 0.63 8.61 21.74
C LEU A 481 0.02 9.37 22.94
N TRP A 482 0.75 9.48 24.05
CA TRP A 482 0.33 10.15 25.29
C TRP A 482 0.40 11.67 25.20
N ARG A 483 1.39 12.21 24.48
CA ARG A 483 1.47 13.65 24.19
C ARG A 483 0.32 14.07 23.28
N HIS A 484 -0.13 13.20 22.37
CA HIS A 484 -1.39 13.42 21.66
C HIS A 484 -2.61 13.42 22.60
N ARG A 485 -2.66 12.58 23.65
CA ARG A 485 -3.70 12.68 24.70
C ARG A 485 -3.69 14.02 25.44
N LYS A 486 -2.51 14.63 25.65
CA LYS A 486 -2.39 15.93 26.35
C LYS A 486 -2.73 17.13 25.46
N TYR A 487 -2.49 17.04 24.15
CA TYR A 487 -2.99 18.01 23.15
C TYR A 487 -4.48 17.82 22.83
N LEU A 488 -5.09 16.69 23.20
CA LEU A 488 -6.53 16.46 23.12
C LEU A 488 -7.31 17.17 24.25
N THR A 489 -6.61 17.71 25.25
CA THR A 489 -7.19 18.46 26.39
C THR A 489 -6.83 19.94 26.39
N ASP A 490 -6.07 20.43 25.40
CA ASP A 490 -5.63 21.82 25.31
C ASP A 490 -6.35 22.50 24.14
N ASP A 491 -6.94 23.68 24.36
CA ASP A 491 -7.87 24.43 23.46
C ASP A 491 -7.24 24.96 22.13
N SER A 492 -6.17 24.33 21.65
CA SER A 492 -5.47 24.75 20.43
C SER A 492 -6.05 24.07 19.17
N PRO A 493 -6.52 24.82 18.15
CA PRO A 493 -7.15 24.28 16.94
C PRO A 493 -6.15 23.68 15.93
N GLN A 494 -5.07 23.04 16.40
CA GLN A 494 -4.06 22.44 15.52
C GLN A 494 -4.36 20.98 15.22
N ILE A 495 -4.69 20.74 13.95
CA ILE A 495 -4.97 19.45 13.33
C ILE A 495 -3.78 18.49 13.53
N PRO A 496 -3.95 17.31 14.16
CA PRO A 496 -3.09 16.19 13.86
C PRO A 496 -3.66 15.49 12.62
N GLN A 497 -3.17 15.87 11.44
CA GLN A 497 -3.07 14.86 10.37
C GLN A 497 -2.14 13.77 10.93
N ALA A 498 -2.45 12.50 10.69
CA ALA A 498 -1.72 11.34 11.23
C ALA A 498 -0.19 11.34 10.98
N VAL A 499 0.31 12.30 10.19
CA VAL A 499 1.71 12.59 9.93
C VAL A 499 2.03 14.01 10.42
N PRO A 500 2.71 14.15 11.57
CA PRO A 500 3.18 15.44 12.05
C PRO A 500 4.13 16.11 11.03
N ARG A 501 3.87 17.38 10.72
CA ARG A 501 4.66 18.18 9.74
C ARG A 501 5.89 18.87 10.34
N GLY A 502 6.12 18.73 11.65
CA GLY A 502 7.27 19.33 12.33
C GLY A 502 8.57 18.63 11.90
N VAL A 503 9.53 19.40 11.39
CA VAL A 503 10.87 18.89 11.03
C VAL A 503 11.50 18.13 12.21
N GLY A 504 11.33 18.60 13.45
CA GLY A 504 11.82 17.93 14.65
C GLY A 504 11.20 16.56 14.91
N GLN A 505 9.92 16.35 14.60
CA GLN A 505 9.27 15.04 14.74
C GLN A 505 9.72 14.07 13.63
N ILE A 506 9.89 14.56 12.40
CA ILE A 506 10.47 13.77 11.31
C ILE A 506 11.90 13.36 11.67
N LEU A 507 12.72 14.27 12.18
CA LEU A 507 14.07 13.97 12.66
C LEU A 507 14.05 12.92 13.78
N LEU A 508 13.13 13.03 14.75
CA LEU A 508 12.98 12.03 15.80
C LEU A 508 12.65 10.64 15.24
N VAL A 509 11.74 10.54 14.26
CA VAL A 509 11.39 9.26 13.62
C VAL A 509 12.57 8.71 12.82
N ILE A 510 13.30 9.55 12.09
CA ILE A 510 14.51 9.15 11.37
C ILE A 510 15.56 8.64 12.36
N LEU A 511 15.78 9.34 13.48
CA LEU A 511 16.71 8.92 14.53
C LEU A 511 16.28 7.59 15.16
N ALA A 512 14.99 7.40 15.43
CA ALA A 512 14.46 6.16 15.99
C ALA A 512 14.64 4.97 15.01
N LEU A 513 14.32 5.16 13.72
CA LEU A 513 14.55 4.15 12.69
C LEU A 513 16.04 3.90 12.47
N GLY A 514 16.87 4.95 12.53
CA GLY A 514 18.33 4.86 12.46
C GLY A 514 18.90 4.06 13.63
N ALA A 515 18.40 4.27 14.84
CA ALA A 515 18.77 3.49 16.02
C ALA A 515 18.36 2.02 15.90
N LEU A 516 17.16 1.72 15.37
CA LEU A 516 16.74 0.35 15.09
C LEU A 516 17.62 -0.32 14.03
N ALA A 517 17.98 0.40 12.97
CA ALA A 517 18.90 -0.10 11.94
C ALA A 517 20.32 -0.34 12.51
N ALA A 518 20.84 0.57 13.33
CA ALA A 518 22.11 0.37 14.03
C ALA A 518 22.06 -0.85 14.96
N CYS A 519 20.98 -1.00 15.73
CA CYS A 519 20.75 -2.17 16.58
C CYS A 519 20.72 -3.48 15.77
N TRP A 520 20.10 -3.47 14.59
CA TRP A 520 20.10 -4.62 13.68
C TRP A 520 21.52 -4.98 13.22
N LEU A 521 22.32 -3.99 12.84
CA LEU A 521 23.72 -4.19 12.43
C LEU A 521 24.61 -4.65 13.60
N LEU A 522 24.40 -4.13 14.80
CA LEU A 522 25.11 -4.55 16.01
C LEU A 522 24.77 -6.00 16.39
N LEU A 523 23.49 -6.39 16.27
CA LEU A 523 23.07 -7.78 16.48
C LEU A 523 23.67 -8.72 15.43
N PHE A 524 23.66 -8.31 14.17
CA PHE A 524 24.29 -9.05 13.08
C PHE A 524 25.79 -9.24 13.31
N GLY A 525 26.53 -8.16 13.56
CA GLY A 525 27.97 -8.21 13.79
C GLY A 525 28.34 -8.94 15.08
N GLY A 526 27.63 -8.67 16.18
CA GLY A 526 27.80 -9.35 17.46
C GLY A 526 27.59 -10.87 17.33
N ALA A 527 26.52 -11.31 16.68
CA ALA A 527 26.27 -12.73 16.41
C ALA A 527 27.33 -13.37 15.49
N ALA A 528 27.94 -12.61 14.59
CA ALA A 528 29.08 -13.10 13.80
C ALA A 528 30.33 -13.27 14.68
N THR A 529 30.60 -12.33 15.60
CA THR A 529 31.77 -12.38 16.47
C THR A 529 31.78 -13.56 17.45
N THR A 530 30.61 -14.04 17.89
CA THR A 530 30.54 -15.18 18.82
C THR A 530 31.04 -16.48 18.20
N VAL A 531 31.08 -16.57 16.87
CA VAL A 531 31.49 -17.79 16.14
C VAL A 531 32.85 -17.61 15.45
N LEU A 532 33.40 -16.40 15.44
CA LEU A 532 34.73 -16.12 14.93
C LEU A 532 35.80 -16.58 15.94
N GLY A 533 36.74 -17.43 15.49
CA GLY A 533 37.89 -17.85 16.30
C GLY A 533 37.67 -19.03 17.25
N ALA A 534 36.50 -19.69 17.20
CA ALA A 534 36.20 -20.88 18.00
C ALA A 534 35.76 -22.07 17.13
N ASP A 535 36.22 -23.28 17.47
CA ASP A 535 35.81 -24.53 16.83
C ASP A 535 34.42 -24.98 17.30
N HIS A 536 33.41 -24.14 17.10
CA HIS A 536 32.03 -24.45 17.48
C HIS A 536 31.30 -25.16 16.34
N THR A 537 31.40 -26.49 16.32
CA THR A 537 30.79 -27.36 15.30
C THR A 537 29.25 -27.41 15.33
N GLY A 538 28.59 -26.73 16.28
CA GLY A 538 27.12 -26.75 16.48
C GLY A 538 26.36 -25.42 16.34
N ASP A 539 27.01 -24.26 16.31
CA ASP A 539 26.31 -22.95 16.41
C ASP A 539 25.46 -22.61 15.19
N TRP A 540 25.82 -23.15 14.02
CA TRP A 540 25.03 -23.01 12.81
C TRP A 540 23.64 -23.67 12.93
N VAL A 541 23.48 -24.68 13.80
CA VAL A 541 22.19 -25.34 14.05
C VAL A 541 21.21 -24.37 14.71
N GLY A 542 21.68 -23.56 15.66
CA GLY A 542 20.88 -22.51 16.29
C GLY A 542 20.43 -21.44 15.29
N ALA A 543 21.35 -21.00 14.41
CA ALA A 543 21.03 -20.05 13.35
C ALA A 543 20.00 -20.60 12.35
N VAL A 544 20.13 -21.88 11.98
CA VAL A 544 19.16 -22.57 11.13
C VAL A 544 17.80 -22.67 11.84
N LEU A 545 17.76 -22.99 13.13
CA LEU A 545 16.51 -23.02 13.90
C LEU A 545 15.83 -21.65 13.95
N VAL A 546 16.58 -20.58 14.22
CA VAL A 546 16.05 -19.20 14.19
C VAL A 546 15.51 -18.85 12.80
N LEU A 547 16.25 -19.19 11.74
CA LEU A 547 15.80 -18.98 10.37
C LEU A 547 14.53 -19.79 10.07
N LEU A 548 14.43 -21.03 10.54
CA LEU A 548 13.22 -21.86 10.39
C LEU A 548 12.03 -21.23 11.12
N VAL A 549 12.22 -20.68 12.32
CA VAL A 549 11.17 -19.94 13.04
C VAL A 549 10.75 -18.70 12.27
N VAL A 550 11.69 -17.91 11.74
CA VAL A 550 11.39 -16.72 10.93
C VAL A 550 10.67 -17.11 9.63
N VAL A 551 11.11 -18.18 8.96
CA VAL A 551 10.46 -18.69 7.74
C VAL A 551 9.06 -19.23 8.06
N PHE A 552 8.89 -19.90 9.20
CA PHE A 552 7.60 -20.39 9.64
C PHE A 552 6.64 -19.23 9.95
N LEU A 553 7.04 -18.30 10.83
CA LEU A 553 6.24 -17.14 11.19
C LEU A 553 5.97 -16.27 9.95
N GLY A 554 7.00 -15.92 9.18
CA GLY A 554 6.89 -15.07 8.00
C GLY A 554 6.20 -15.73 6.80
N GLY A 555 6.18 -17.06 6.73
CA GLY A 555 5.56 -17.82 5.64
C GLY A 555 4.11 -18.23 5.91
N PHE A 556 3.78 -18.50 7.17
CA PHE A 556 2.49 -19.07 7.58
C PHE A 556 1.64 -18.15 8.46
N VAL A 557 2.19 -17.09 9.05
CA VAL A 557 1.40 -16.08 9.75
C VAL A 557 1.04 -14.95 8.80
N ASP A 558 -0.20 -14.52 8.87
CA ASP A 558 -0.73 -13.45 8.02
C ASP A 558 -0.37 -12.09 8.61
N GLU A 559 0.35 -11.27 7.83
CA GLU A 559 0.84 -9.95 8.19
C GLU A 559 -0.25 -9.02 8.74
N THR A 560 -1.45 -9.02 8.16
CA THR A 560 -2.56 -8.17 8.65
C THR A 560 -3.12 -8.70 9.97
N THR A 561 -2.98 -10.01 10.25
CA THR A 561 -3.30 -10.56 11.58
C THR A 561 -2.29 -10.12 12.65
N LEU A 562 -1.10 -9.70 12.24
CA LEU A 562 -0.08 -9.09 13.10
C LEU A 562 -0.19 -7.56 13.19
N SER A 563 -1.29 -6.97 12.72
CA SER A 563 -1.54 -5.53 12.76
C SER A 563 -2.70 -5.17 13.69
N LEU A 564 -2.93 -3.87 13.90
CA LEU A 564 -4.11 -3.36 14.60
C LEU A 564 -5.42 -3.52 13.83
N HIS A 565 -5.38 -3.76 12.52
CA HIS A 565 -6.57 -3.84 11.66
C HIS A 565 -7.68 -4.76 12.21
N PRO A 566 -7.41 -6.02 12.64
CA PRO A 566 -8.48 -6.91 13.13
C PRO A 566 -9.09 -6.44 14.45
N PHE A 567 -8.29 -5.80 15.31
CA PHE A 567 -8.78 -5.21 16.56
C PHE A 567 -9.71 -4.04 16.25
N TYR A 568 -9.26 -3.10 15.43
CA TYR A 568 -10.04 -1.94 15.01
C TYR A 568 -11.37 -2.33 14.35
N ARG A 569 -11.33 -3.27 13.40
CA ARG A 569 -12.51 -3.81 12.74
C ARG A 569 -13.52 -4.41 13.71
N ARG A 570 -13.06 -5.17 14.71
CA ARG A 570 -13.92 -5.76 15.75
C ARG A 570 -14.54 -4.69 16.64
N ARG A 571 -13.80 -3.64 16.99
CA ARG A 571 -14.32 -2.53 17.78
C ARG A 571 -15.41 -1.77 17.04
N LEU A 572 -15.18 -1.44 15.76
CA LEU A 572 -16.21 -0.84 14.91
C LEU A 572 -17.45 -1.75 14.77
N ALA A 573 -17.25 -3.04 14.52
CA ALA A 573 -18.36 -3.98 14.41
C ALA A 573 -19.19 -4.08 15.70
N ARG A 574 -18.55 -4.05 16.87
CA ARG A 574 -19.25 -4.10 18.17
C ARG A 574 -20.19 -2.90 18.38
N THR A 575 -19.81 -1.73 17.89
CA THR A 575 -20.61 -0.50 18.02
C THR A 575 -21.64 -0.35 16.90
N PHE A 576 -21.26 -0.59 15.65
CA PHE A 576 -22.08 -0.23 14.48
C PHE A 576 -22.79 -1.42 13.81
N ALA A 577 -22.29 -2.66 13.96
CA ALA A 577 -22.90 -3.83 13.32
C ALA A 577 -23.99 -4.42 14.22
N VAL A 578 -25.15 -3.75 14.26
CA VAL A 578 -26.33 -4.16 15.03
C VAL A 578 -27.55 -4.38 14.15
N ARG A 579 -28.47 -5.22 14.61
CA ARG A 579 -29.81 -5.39 14.03
C ARG A 579 -30.85 -5.29 15.14
N SER A 580 -32.04 -4.80 14.83
CA SER A 580 -33.15 -4.82 15.78
C SER A 580 -33.96 -6.11 15.67
N VAL A 581 -34.24 -6.70 16.82
CA VAL A 581 -35.00 -7.95 16.95
C VAL A 581 -36.17 -7.71 17.91
N ARG A 582 -37.36 -8.18 17.51
CA ARG A 582 -38.57 -8.12 18.33
C ARG A 582 -39.07 -9.53 18.63
N ARG A 583 -39.25 -9.83 19.91
CA ARG A 583 -39.92 -11.03 20.40
C ARG A 583 -41.41 -10.75 20.67
N PRO A 584 -42.29 -11.76 20.59
CA PRO A 584 -43.70 -11.58 20.92
C PRO A 584 -43.87 -11.03 22.34
N GLY A 585 -44.59 -9.92 22.49
CA GLY A 585 -44.87 -9.31 23.80
C GLY A 585 -43.73 -8.48 24.41
N GLU A 586 -42.56 -8.39 23.76
CA GLU A 586 -41.41 -7.62 24.24
C GLU A 586 -41.09 -6.42 23.32
N PRO A 587 -40.48 -5.34 23.86
CA PRO A 587 -39.99 -4.25 23.03
C PRO A 587 -38.87 -4.73 22.10
N ALA A 588 -38.66 -3.98 21.02
CA ALA A 588 -37.56 -4.26 20.11
C ALA A 588 -36.20 -4.00 20.81
N LEU A 589 -35.22 -4.86 20.57
CA LEU A 589 -33.89 -4.80 21.16
C LEU A 589 -32.83 -4.81 20.06
N ALA A 590 -31.79 -3.99 20.21
CA ALA A 590 -30.62 -4.05 19.34
C ALA A 590 -29.71 -5.20 19.75
N VAL A 591 -29.44 -6.09 18.79
CA VAL A 591 -28.57 -7.26 18.96
C VAL A 591 -27.34 -7.08 18.06
N PRO A 592 -26.12 -7.10 18.61
CA PRO A 592 -24.90 -7.05 17.82
C PRO A 592 -24.73 -8.32 16.98
N LEU A 593 -24.20 -8.17 15.77
CA LEU A 593 -23.85 -9.32 14.93
C LEU A 593 -22.78 -10.17 15.61
N ALA A 594 -22.94 -11.50 15.55
CA ALA A 594 -22.01 -12.40 16.22
C ALA A 594 -20.61 -12.30 15.57
N PRO A 595 -19.50 -12.35 16.34
CA PRO A 595 -18.15 -12.28 15.77
C PRO A 595 -17.82 -13.39 14.77
N ALA A 596 -18.53 -14.53 14.84
CA ALA A 596 -18.40 -15.65 13.91
C ALA A 596 -19.23 -15.46 12.62
N GLU A 597 -20.18 -14.54 12.60
CA GLU A 597 -21.04 -14.28 11.46
C GLU A 597 -20.26 -13.58 10.35
N ARG A 598 -20.15 -14.25 9.21
CA ARG A 598 -19.36 -13.76 8.09
C ARG A 598 -20.17 -12.79 7.24
N THR A 599 -19.89 -11.51 7.41
CA THR A 599 -20.59 -10.41 6.73
C THR A 599 -20.06 -10.16 5.30
N THR A 600 -20.10 -11.17 4.42
CA THR A 600 -19.58 -11.06 3.05
C THR A 600 -20.22 -9.90 2.28
N LEU A 601 -19.46 -9.20 1.43
CA LEU A 601 -19.96 -8.02 0.70
C LEU A 601 -21.08 -8.40 -0.26
N SER A 602 -20.96 -9.54 -0.96
CA SER A 602 -21.97 -9.98 -1.94
C SER A 602 -23.35 -10.30 -1.32
N ARG A 603 -23.40 -10.66 -0.03
CA ARG A 603 -24.62 -11.09 0.67
C ARG A 603 -25.12 -10.04 1.66
N TYR A 604 -24.24 -9.48 2.48
CA TYR A 604 -24.59 -8.48 3.50
C TYR A 604 -24.56 -7.06 2.95
N GLY A 605 -23.82 -6.80 1.86
CA GLY A 605 -23.84 -5.52 1.14
C GLY A 605 -25.08 -5.32 0.27
N VAL A 606 -26.09 -6.19 0.39
CA VAL A 606 -27.39 -6.07 -0.27
C VAL A 606 -28.46 -5.99 0.81
N VAL A 607 -29.35 -5.01 0.69
CA VAL A 607 -30.51 -4.87 1.58
C VAL A 607 -31.59 -5.90 1.23
N ALA A 608 -32.55 -6.14 2.14
CA ALA A 608 -33.61 -7.10 1.89
C ALA A 608 -34.45 -6.73 0.65
N PRO A 609 -34.87 -7.69 -0.19
CA PRO A 609 -35.63 -7.40 -1.42
C PRO A 609 -36.87 -6.53 -1.20
N ALA A 610 -37.55 -6.70 -0.06
CA ALA A 610 -38.73 -5.93 0.32
C ALA A 610 -38.47 -4.42 0.45
N VAL A 611 -37.21 -4.02 0.72
CA VAL A 611 -36.82 -2.62 0.98
C VAL A 611 -35.74 -2.13 0.01
N ALA A 612 -35.40 -2.91 -1.01
CA ALA A 612 -34.34 -2.60 -1.98
C ALA A 612 -34.59 -1.33 -2.81
N ARG A 613 -35.84 -0.87 -2.92
CA ARG A 613 -36.19 0.40 -3.58
C ARG A 613 -36.17 1.62 -2.64
N GLN A 614 -35.94 1.40 -1.35
CA GLN A 614 -36.07 2.41 -0.29
C GLN A 614 -34.73 2.72 0.40
N PHE A 615 -33.63 2.10 -0.03
CA PHE A 615 -32.29 2.39 0.49
C PHE A 615 -31.27 2.31 -0.66
N PRO A 616 -30.31 3.26 -0.73
CA PRO A 616 -29.35 3.33 -1.83
C PRO A 616 -28.34 2.18 -1.83
N GLU A 617 -27.73 1.94 -2.99
CA GLU A 617 -26.55 1.08 -3.08
C GLU A 617 -25.37 1.72 -2.36
N VAL A 618 -24.81 1.02 -1.36
CA VAL A 618 -23.67 1.50 -0.59
C VAL A 618 -22.35 1.19 -1.28
N ILE A 619 -21.51 2.22 -1.41
CA ILE A 619 -20.15 2.13 -1.93
C ILE A 619 -19.20 2.63 -0.84
N PHE A 620 -18.40 1.74 -0.28
CA PHE A 620 -17.33 2.12 0.64
C PHE A 620 -16.13 2.57 -0.20
N ALA A 621 -15.80 3.85 -0.12
CA ALA A 621 -14.66 4.43 -0.81
C ALA A 621 -13.40 4.33 0.07
N ALA A 622 -12.35 3.75 -0.50
CA ALA A 622 -11.03 3.60 0.08
C ALA A 622 -9.96 4.09 -0.92
N SER A 623 -8.71 4.11 -0.48
CA SER A 623 -7.56 4.48 -1.31
C SER A 623 -6.63 3.28 -1.47
N ALA A 624 -6.11 3.05 -2.67
CA ALA A 624 -5.03 2.09 -2.91
C ALA A 624 -3.73 2.81 -3.26
N THR A 625 -2.62 2.36 -2.67
CA THR A 625 -1.29 2.86 -3.00
C THR A 625 -0.73 2.12 -4.22
N VAL A 626 -0.35 2.87 -5.25
CA VAL A 626 0.18 2.34 -6.52
C VAL A 626 1.43 3.11 -6.92
N GLY A 627 2.51 2.37 -7.21
CA GLY A 627 3.80 2.90 -7.67
C GLY A 627 3.95 2.96 -9.20
N ASP A 628 5.19 3.20 -9.65
CA ASP A 628 5.64 3.07 -11.05
C ASP A 628 5.14 4.14 -12.05
N GLY A 629 4.88 5.37 -11.59
CA GLY A 629 4.59 6.51 -12.47
C GLY A 629 3.23 6.44 -13.18
N ARG A 630 2.31 5.62 -12.67
CA ARG A 630 0.90 5.60 -13.13
C ARG A 630 0.10 6.80 -12.67
N THR A 631 0.48 7.38 -11.55
CA THR A 631 -0.11 8.61 -11.01
C THR A 631 0.79 9.81 -11.27
N PRO A 632 0.25 11.04 -11.25
CA PRO A 632 1.07 12.25 -11.20
C PRO A 632 2.13 12.20 -10.09
N ALA A 633 3.24 12.89 -10.30
CA ALA A 633 4.35 12.93 -9.34
C ALA A 633 3.85 13.37 -7.96
N GLY A 634 4.08 12.52 -6.95
CA GLY A 634 3.72 12.81 -5.55
C GLY A 634 2.32 12.33 -5.11
N ALA A 635 1.46 11.86 -6.02
CA ALA A 635 0.11 11.39 -5.67
C ALA A 635 0.09 9.93 -5.20
N ASN A 636 0.72 8.99 -5.93
CA ASN A 636 0.85 7.53 -5.64
C ASN A 636 -0.40 6.82 -5.06
N ARG A 637 -1.59 7.40 -5.25
CA ARG A 637 -2.88 6.97 -4.69
C ARG A 637 -3.91 6.94 -5.80
N VAL A 638 -4.79 5.95 -5.72
CA VAL A 638 -5.90 5.78 -6.66
C VAL A 638 -7.13 5.33 -5.91
N SER A 639 -8.31 5.57 -6.49
CA SER A 639 -9.58 5.09 -5.93
C SER A 639 -9.61 3.57 -5.84
N TYR A 640 -10.10 3.05 -4.72
CA TYR A 640 -10.42 1.64 -4.51
C TYR A 640 -11.75 1.54 -3.77
N THR A 641 -12.74 0.89 -4.36
CA THR A 641 -14.10 0.82 -3.83
C THR A 641 -14.50 -0.60 -3.48
N PHE A 642 -15.35 -0.72 -2.46
CA PHE A 642 -16.04 -1.95 -2.09
C PHE A 642 -17.55 -1.76 -2.24
N SER A 643 -18.19 -2.57 -3.08
CA SER A 643 -19.65 -2.70 -3.11
C SER A 643 -20.05 -4.17 -3.16
N SER A 644 -21.35 -4.46 -3.05
CA SER A 644 -21.89 -5.81 -3.18
C SER A 644 -21.71 -6.42 -4.57
N GLU A 645 -21.58 -5.57 -5.59
CA GLU A 645 -21.43 -6.01 -6.98
C GLU A 645 -20.00 -6.04 -7.47
N PHE A 646 -19.22 -4.98 -7.22
CA PHE A 646 -17.85 -4.87 -7.71
C PHE A 646 -16.87 -4.38 -6.63
N VAL A 647 -15.63 -4.85 -6.75
CA VAL A 647 -14.50 -4.38 -5.96
C VAL A 647 -13.41 -3.91 -6.91
N GLY A 648 -12.85 -2.74 -6.63
CA GLY A 648 -11.75 -2.17 -7.40
C GLY A 648 -11.88 -0.69 -7.71
N GLY A 649 -11.23 -0.24 -8.77
CA GLY A 649 -11.19 1.16 -9.19
C GLY A 649 -10.60 1.32 -10.59
N PRO A 650 -10.69 2.51 -11.21
CA PRO A 650 -10.32 2.70 -12.61
C PRO A 650 -8.86 2.32 -12.94
N GLU A 651 -7.93 2.63 -12.05
CA GLU A 651 -6.49 2.39 -12.25
C GLU A 651 -6.05 0.97 -11.87
N VAL A 652 -6.83 0.31 -11.02
CA VAL A 652 -6.57 -1.06 -10.54
C VAL A 652 -7.54 -2.06 -11.14
N GLY A 653 -8.45 -1.68 -12.04
CA GLY A 653 -9.50 -2.51 -12.61
C GLY A 653 -10.65 -2.84 -11.64
N TYR A 654 -11.68 -3.51 -12.15
CA TYR A 654 -12.83 -4.00 -11.38
C TYR A 654 -13.00 -5.51 -11.53
N VAL A 655 -13.45 -6.18 -10.46
CA VAL A 655 -13.84 -7.59 -10.47
C VAL A 655 -15.18 -7.74 -9.74
N PRO A 656 -16.11 -8.57 -10.24
CA PRO A 656 -17.35 -8.87 -9.52
C PRO A 656 -17.07 -9.42 -8.11
N THR A 657 -17.72 -8.83 -7.10
CA THR A 657 -17.47 -9.12 -5.67
C THR A 657 -17.63 -10.59 -5.35
N SER A 658 -18.71 -11.23 -5.82
CA SER A 658 -18.97 -12.66 -5.56
C SER A 658 -17.91 -13.57 -6.19
N LYS A 659 -17.39 -13.20 -7.36
CA LYS A 659 -16.30 -13.92 -8.04
C LYS A 659 -14.99 -13.78 -7.29
N LEU A 660 -14.69 -12.55 -6.83
CA LEU A 660 -13.52 -12.29 -6.02
C LEU A 660 -13.56 -13.09 -4.70
N GLU A 661 -14.68 -13.06 -3.98
CA GLU A 661 -14.88 -13.84 -2.76
C GLU A 661 -14.59 -15.32 -2.96
N ARG A 662 -15.10 -15.96 -4.03
CA ARG A 662 -14.87 -17.38 -4.33
C ARG A 662 -13.41 -17.72 -4.64
N GLN A 663 -12.63 -16.78 -5.19
CA GLN A 663 -11.23 -17.00 -5.56
C GLN A 663 -10.23 -16.81 -4.40
N LEU A 664 -10.66 -16.13 -3.33
CA LEU A 664 -9.78 -15.80 -2.21
C LEU A 664 -9.64 -16.93 -1.19
N SER A 665 -8.50 -16.96 -0.50
CA SER A 665 -8.33 -17.85 0.65
C SER A 665 -9.22 -17.40 1.82
N PRO A 666 -9.59 -18.30 2.76
CA PRO A 666 -10.39 -17.94 3.93
C PRO A 666 -9.82 -16.75 4.73
N ARG A 667 -8.49 -16.61 4.74
CA ARG A 667 -7.77 -15.53 5.45
C ARG A 667 -7.99 -14.16 4.79
N LEU A 668 -7.89 -14.08 3.46
CA LEU A 668 -8.15 -12.83 2.72
C LEU A 668 -9.65 -12.49 2.69
N GLN A 669 -10.49 -13.50 2.51
CA GLN A 669 -11.94 -13.33 2.59
C GLN A 669 -12.42 -12.81 3.96
N ARG A 670 -11.62 -12.95 5.03
CA ARG A 670 -11.94 -12.39 6.35
C ARG A 670 -12.04 -10.86 6.31
N ASP A 671 -11.26 -10.22 5.46
CA ASP A 671 -11.19 -8.76 5.35
C ASP A 671 -12.03 -8.24 4.17
N LEU A 672 -12.44 -9.12 3.25
CA LEU A 672 -13.44 -8.82 2.21
C LEU A 672 -14.87 -9.04 2.73
N THR A 673 -15.29 -8.18 3.66
CA THR A 673 -16.61 -8.18 4.31
C THR A 673 -17.13 -6.75 4.42
N VAL A 674 -18.41 -6.54 4.73
CA VAL A 674 -18.95 -5.20 5.02
C VAL A 674 -18.17 -4.57 6.17
N GLN A 675 -17.96 -5.29 7.28
CA GLN A 675 -17.15 -4.78 8.40
C GLN A 675 -15.70 -4.48 8.00
N GLY A 676 -15.11 -5.30 7.13
CA GLY A 676 -13.77 -5.06 6.58
C GLY A 676 -13.71 -3.83 5.70
N ALA A 677 -14.71 -3.61 4.84
CA ALA A 677 -14.83 -2.42 4.00
C ALA A 677 -14.99 -1.15 4.85
N VAL A 678 -15.85 -1.19 5.88
CA VAL A 678 -16.03 -0.10 6.86
C VAL A 678 -14.70 0.24 7.55
N ALA A 679 -13.96 -0.78 8.01
CA ALA A 679 -12.67 -0.57 8.68
C ALA A 679 -11.58 -0.07 7.74
N LEU A 680 -11.52 -0.57 6.49
CA LEU A 680 -10.52 -0.16 5.51
C LEU A 680 -10.80 1.24 4.97
N SER A 681 -12.07 1.61 4.74
CA SER A 681 -12.44 2.97 4.35
C SER A 681 -12.07 4.00 5.42
N GLY A 682 -11.92 3.59 6.69
CA GLY A 682 -11.54 4.43 7.84
C GLY A 682 -10.14 4.19 8.41
N ALA A 683 -9.27 3.52 7.67
CA ALA A 683 -7.93 3.13 8.13
C ALA A 683 -6.92 4.30 8.10
N ALA A 684 -7.14 5.33 8.93
CA ALA A 684 -6.36 6.57 8.91
C ALA A 684 -4.90 6.43 9.38
N LEU A 685 -4.57 5.39 10.17
CA LEU A 685 -3.20 4.99 10.49
C LEU A 685 -2.77 3.89 9.53
N ALA A 686 -2.17 4.25 8.39
CA ALA A 686 -1.73 3.30 7.38
C ALA A 686 -0.21 3.32 7.18
N ALA A 687 0.37 2.14 6.97
CA ALA A 687 1.77 1.99 6.54
C ALA A 687 1.99 2.32 5.05
N SER A 688 0.93 2.75 4.36
CA SER A 688 1.03 3.44 3.07
C SER A 688 -0.06 4.48 2.97
N VAL A 689 0.35 5.71 3.17
CA VAL A 689 -0.47 6.87 2.92
C VAL A 689 -0.22 7.30 1.48
N GLY A 690 1.02 7.27 0.97
CA GLY A 690 1.34 7.54 -0.44
C GLY A 690 1.79 8.98 -0.73
N THR A 691 2.10 9.75 0.31
CA THR A 691 2.73 11.09 0.20
C THR A 691 4.22 11.01 0.50
N GLN A 692 5.03 11.83 -0.17
CA GLN A 692 6.50 11.74 -0.07
C GLN A 692 7.05 11.94 1.35
N ASN A 693 6.43 12.82 2.15
CA ASN A 693 6.87 13.12 3.52
C ASN A 693 6.42 12.07 4.56
N ALA A 694 5.54 11.13 4.20
CA ALA A 694 4.99 10.15 5.12
C ALA A 694 5.85 8.87 5.23
N LYS A 695 6.82 8.65 4.33
CA LYS A 695 7.58 7.39 4.23
C LYS A 695 8.24 6.93 5.53
N TRP A 696 8.77 7.87 6.33
CA TRP A 696 9.38 7.54 7.61
C TRP A 696 8.35 7.09 8.66
N TYR A 697 7.18 7.73 8.69
CA TYR A 697 6.08 7.32 9.56
C TYR A 697 5.47 5.99 9.10
N GLU A 698 5.36 5.77 7.79
CA GLU A 698 4.92 4.51 7.20
C GLU A 698 5.82 3.35 7.64
N ALA A 699 7.15 3.52 7.58
CA ALA A 699 8.12 2.57 8.09
C ALA A 699 7.97 2.34 9.60
N LEU A 700 7.79 3.41 10.39
CA LEU A 700 7.56 3.32 11.83
C LEU A 700 6.29 2.52 12.17
N PHE A 701 5.19 2.77 11.47
CA PHE A 701 3.93 2.03 11.63
C PHE A 701 4.05 0.57 11.18
N ALA A 702 4.85 0.31 10.13
CA ALA A 702 5.12 -1.05 9.67
C ALA A 702 5.91 -1.86 10.71
N VAL A 703 6.96 -1.28 11.30
CA VAL A 703 7.76 -1.93 12.37
C VAL A 703 6.93 -2.15 13.62
N SER A 704 6.21 -1.12 14.08
CA SER A 704 5.40 -1.19 15.30
C SER A 704 4.14 -2.04 15.20
N GLY A 705 3.67 -2.34 13.98
CA GLY A 705 2.37 -2.99 13.75
C GLY A 705 1.17 -2.06 13.98
N LEU A 706 1.42 -0.76 14.20
CA LEU A 706 0.39 0.29 14.35
C LEU A 706 -0.21 0.69 13.00
N ARG A 707 -0.73 -0.29 12.25
CA ARG A 707 -1.41 -0.06 10.97
C ARG A 707 -2.82 -0.64 10.96
N LEU A 708 -3.71 0.11 10.33
CA LEU A 708 -5.13 -0.19 10.13
C LEU A 708 -5.44 -0.57 8.68
N GLY A 709 -4.57 -0.22 7.72
CA GLY A 709 -4.68 -0.64 6.33
C GLY A 709 -4.34 -2.12 6.15
N ALA A 710 -4.69 -2.68 4.99
CA ALA A 710 -4.41 -4.08 4.66
C ALA A 710 -4.07 -4.28 3.18
N TRP A 711 -3.33 -5.34 2.88
CA TRP A 711 -3.12 -5.77 1.49
C TRP A 711 -4.38 -6.48 0.96
N MET A 712 -4.98 -5.88 -0.06
CA MET A 712 -6.20 -6.37 -0.72
C MET A 712 -5.91 -6.84 -2.15
N PRO A 713 -6.73 -7.73 -2.72
CA PRO A 713 -6.52 -8.25 -4.07
C PRO A 713 -6.48 -7.14 -5.10
N ASN A 714 -5.52 -7.19 -6.02
CA ASN A 714 -5.46 -6.26 -7.14
C ASN A 714 -6.37 -6.77 -8.27
N PRO A 715 -7.51 -6.12 -8.57
CA PRO A 715 -8.41 -6.57 -9.62
C PRO A 715 -7.70 -6.66 -10.98
N GLY A 716 -6.82 -5.70 -11.29
CA GLY A 716 -6.11 -5.56 -12.56
C GLY A 716 -5.09 -6.66 -12.79
N PHE A 717 -4.59 -7.26 -11.71
CA PHE A 717 -3.81 -8.49 -11.77
C PHE A 717 -4.67 -9.67 -12.23
N LEU A 718 -5.89 -9.79 -11.69
CA LEU A 718 -6.83 -10.86 -12.04
C LEU A 718 -7.40 -10.69 -13.45
N THR A 719 -7.78 -9.47 -13.84
CA THR A 719 -8.29 -9.17 -15.18
C THR A 719 -7.26 -9.49 -16.25
N GLY A 720 -5.99 -9.14 -15.99
CA GLY A 720 -4.85 -9.42 -16.86
C GLY A 720 -4.58 -10.92 -17.07
N GLN A 721 -4.89 -11.78 -16.08
CA GLN A 721 -4.82 -13.23 -16.21
C GLN A 721 -6.00 -13.79 -17.01
N THR A 722 -7.22 -13.36 -16.72
CA THR A 722 -8.41 -13.84 -17.43
C THR A 722 -8.42 -13.46 -18.91
N GLY A 723 -8.00 -12.25 -19.26
CA GLY A 723 -7.94 -11.79 -20.66
C GLY A 723 -6.93 -12.53 -21.54
N ARG A 724 -6.09 -13.40 -20.94
CA ARG A 724 -5.08 -14.21 -21.65
C ARG A 724 -5.45 -15.70 -21.75
N GLY A 725 -6.68 -16.07 -21.39
CA GLY A 725 -7.12 -17.47 -21.39
C GLY A 725 -6.70 -18.25 -20.13
N GLY A 726 -6.37 -17.56 -19.04
CA GLY A 726 -6.02 -18.17 -17.76
C GLY A 726 -4.63 -17.77 -17.24
N ARG A 727 -4.31 -18.26 -16.05
CA ARG A 727 -3.02 -18.03 -15.39
C ARG A 727 -1.96 -18.98 -15.96
N ALA A 728 -0.88 -18.43 -16.50
CA ALA A 728 0.28 -19.24 -16.90
C ALA A 728 0.96 -19.85 -15.65
N TRP A 729 1.54 -21.05 -15.77
CA TRP A 729 2.19 -21.74 -14.64
C TRP A 729 3.27 -20.89 -13.96
N TYR A 730 4.02 -20.10 -14.74
CA TYR A 730 5.09 -19.24 -14.24
C TYR A 730 4.60 -17.91 -13.69
N GLU A 731 3.29 -17.58 -13.73
CA GLU A 731 2.74 -16.37 -13.12
C GLU A 731 2.34 -16.65 -11.66
N PRO A 732 2.50 -15.69 -10.74
CA PRO A 732 2.03 -15.88 -9.37
C PRO A 732 0.50 -16.04 -9.35
N GLY A 733 -0.03 -16.78 -8.37
CA GLY A 733 -1.46 -16.71 -8.03
C GLY A 733 -1.72 -15.64 -6.98
N LEU A 734 -2.99 -15.47 -6.59
CA LEU A 734 -3.30 -14.78 -5.35
C LEU A 734 -2.64 -15.51 -4.18
N PRO A 735 -1.96 -14.79 -3.28
CA PRO A 735 -1.32 -15.41 -2.13
C PRO A 735 -2.38 -15.99 -1.19
N ARG A 736 -2.13 -17.18 -0.63
CA ARG A 736 -3.01 -17.74 0.41
C ARG A 736 -2.90 -16.99 1.74
N VAL A 737 -1.75 -16.36 1.97
CA VAL A 737 -1.36 -15.68 3.22
C VAL A 737 -0.54 -14.45 2.84
N ARG A 738 -0.77 -13.32 3.51
CA ARG A 738 0.10 -12.14 3.40
C ARG A 738 1.39 -12.39 4.18
N ARG A 739 2.41 -12.90 3.49
CA ARG A 739 3.71 -13.28 4.06
C ARG A 739 4.56 -12.06 4.47
N MET A 740 5.67 -12.31 5.17
CA MET A 740 6.69 -11.32 5.54
C MET A 740 7.17 -10.45 4.37
N SER A 741 7.13 -10.95 3.13
CA SER A 741 7.44 -10.14 1.95
C SER A 741 6.55 -8.89 1.81
N TYR A 742 5.31 -8.93 2.31
CA TYR A 742 4.41 -7.77 2.30
C TYR A 742 4.75 -6.78 3.42
N LEU A 743 5.17 -7.26 4.60
CA LEU A 743 5.74 -6.41 5.66
C LEU A 743 6.99 -5.67 5.19
N LEU A 744 7.90 -6.36 4.49
CA LEU A 744 9.10 -5.73 3.94
C LEU A 744 8.76 -4.72 2.84
N ARG A 745 7.73 -5.01 2.03
CA ARG A 745 7.24 -4.03 1.03
C ARG A 745 6.73 -2.76 1.68
N GLU A 746 6.01 -2.86 2.80
CA GLU A 746 5.60 -1.69 3.56
C GLU A 746 6.80 -0.93 4.14
N LEU A 747 7.73 -1.64 4.78
CA LEU A 747 8.93 -1.04 5.39
C LEU A 747 9.75 -0.21 4.40
N PHE A 748 9.85 -0.68 3.15
CA PHE A 748 10.60 -0.01 2.09
C PHE A 748 9.73 0.83 1.13
N GLY A 749 8.42 0.96 1.39
CA GLY A 749 7.49 1.72 0.54
C GLY A 749 7.37 1.18 -0.90
N ALA A 750 7.44 -0.13 -1.08
CA ALA A 750 7.40 -0.82 -2.37
C ALA A 750 5.97 -1.26 -2.75
N HIS A 751 5.33 -0.51 -3.66
CA HIS A 751 3.96 -0.76 -4.12
C HIS A 751 3.88 -0.97 -5.64
N PRO A 752 4.42 -2.07 -6.19
CA PRO A 752 4.42 -2.29 -7.63
C PRO A 752 2.99 -2.45 -8.18
N ALA A 753 2.66 -1.71 -9.24
CA ALA A 753 1.28 -1.64 -9.76
C ALA A 753 0.75 -2.97 -10.31
N GLY A 754 1.65 -3.88 -10.71
CA GLY A 754 1.34 -5.20 -11.24
C GLY A 754 1.35 -6.34 -10.21
N ALA A 755 1.45 -6.04 -8.91
CA ALA A 755 1.45 -7.09 -7.88
C ALA A 755 0.07 -7.74 -7.69
N PRO A 756 0.01 -8.99 -7.18
CA PRO A 756 -1.25 -9.68 -6.89
C PRO A 756 -2.12 -8.97 -5.85
N LEU A 757 -1.51 -8.25 -4.92
CA LEU A 757 -2.18 -7.45 -3.90
C LEU A 757 -1.71 -5.99 -4.00
N VAL A 758 -2.61 -5.06 -3.68
CA VAL A 758 -2.37 -3.63 -3.48
C VAL A 758 -2.65 -3.27 -2.02
N GLN A 759 -1.95 -2.29 -1.48
CA GLN A 759 -2.20 -1.85 -0.10
C GLN A 759 -3.35 -0.84 -0.11
N VAL A 760 -4.38 -1.13 0.68
CA VAL A 760 -5.60 -0.32 0.80
C VAL A 760 -5.66 0.34 2.17
N SER A 761 -5.98 1.63 2.18
CA SER A 761 -6.07 2.51 3.35
C SER A 761 -7.28 3.46 3.25
N ASP A 762 -7.42 4.37 4.22
CA ASP A 762 -8.56 5.30 4.32
C ASP A 762 -8.86 6.03 2.99
N GLY A 763 -10.13 6.10 2.63
CA GLY A 763 -10.59 6.79 1.42
C GLY A 763 -10.32 8.29 1.44
N GLY A 764 -10.25 8.89 2.63
CA GLY A 764 -9.92 10.30 2.83
C GLY A 764 -8.55 10.71 2.33
N PHE A 765 -7.65 9.75 2.08
CA PHE A 765 -6.38 10.02 1.41
C PHE A 765 -6.51 10.31 -0.09
N TYR A 766 -7.61 9.89 -0.72
CA TYR A 766 -7.91 10.17 -2.11
C TYR A 766 -9.03 11.22 -2.24
N ASP A 767 -10.19 10.94 -1.66
CA ASP A 767 -11.37 11.82 -1.66
C ASP A 767 -12.11 11.66 -0.33
N ASN A 768 -12.00 12.66 0.55
CA ASN A 768 -12.62 12.62 1.86
C ASN A 768 -14.14 12.84 1.86
N LEU A 769 -14.73 13.30 0.75
CA LEU A 769 -16.16 13.59 0.64
C LEU A 769 -16.94 12.50 -0.10
N GLY A 770 -16.23 11.62 -0.83
CA GLY A 770 -16.84 10.59 -1.69
C GLY A 770 -17.47 11.14 -2.97
N LEU A 771 -17.24 12.41 -3.31
CA LEU A 771 -17.83 13.06 -4.49
C LEU A 771 -17.27 12.53 -5.82
N ILE A 772 -15.99 12.12 -5.87
CA ILE A 772 -15.38 11.58 -7.09
C ILE A 772 -16.11 10.32 -7.54
N GLU A 773 -16.48 9.45 -6.62
CA GLU A 773 -17.22 8.22 -6.94
C GLU A 773 -18.68 8.47 -7.32
N LEU A 774 -19.30 9.54 -6.80
CA LEU A 774 -20.62 10.02 -7.21
C LEU A 774 -20.59 10.63 -8.62
N PHE A 775 -19.60 11.47 -8.90
CA PHE A 775 -19.38 12.03 -10.24
C PHE A 775 -19.06 10.94 -11.27
N ARG A 776 -18.22 9.96 -10.91
CA ARG A 776 -17.91 8.79 -11.75
C ARG A 776 -19.17 8.00 -12.11
N ARG A 777 -20.14 7.93 -11.18
CA ARG A 777 -21.45 7.31 -11.39
C ARG A 777 -22.47 8.20 -12.09
N ARG A 778 -22.12 9.44 -12.46
CA ARG A 778 -22.95 10.39 -13.21
C ARG A 778 -24.23 10.77 -12.44
N CYS A 779 -24.11 11.02 -11.14
CA CYS A 779 -25.20 11.61 -10.36
C CYS A 779 -25.43 13.07 -10.80
N THR A 780 -26.69 13.46 -11.01
CA THR A 780 -27.06 14.84 -11.42
C THR A 780 -27.48 15.68 -10.22
N THR A 781 -27.96 15.04 -9.16
CA THR A 781 -28.32 15.69 -7.90
C THR A 781 -27.49 15.04 -6.80
N ILE A 782 -26.64 15.81 -6.13
CA ILE A 782 -25.72 15.28 -5.13
C ILE A 782 -25.93 16.00 -3.80
N CYS A 783 -26.10 15.23 -2.72
CA CYS A 783 -26.07 15.72 -1.35
C CYS A 783 -24.82 15.19 -0.65
N CYS A 784 -23.96 16.06 -0.18
CA CYS A 784 -22.77 15.70 0.58
C CYS A 784 -22.90 16.19 2.02
N ILE A 785 -22.81 15.30 2.99
CA ILE A 785 -22.69 15.67 4.39
C ILE A 785 -21.20 15.70 4.73
N ASP A 786 -20.67 16.89 4.96
CA ASP A 786 -19.26 17.14 5.24
C ASP A 786 -19.05 17.43 6.74
N ALA A 787 -18.50 16.45 7.44
CA ALA A 787 -18.07 16.58 8.82
C ALA A 787 -16.54 16.72 8.94
N SER A 788 -15.84 17.15 7.88
CA SER A 788 -14.38 17.37 7.90
C SER A 788 -14.02 18.55 8.80
N ALA A 789 -12.98 18.38 9.62
CA ALA A 789 -12.45 19.42 10.53
C ALA A 789 -11.49 20.36 9.77
N ASP A 790 -12.00 21.04 8.75
CA ASP A 790 -11.26 22.12 8.08
C ASP A 790 -11.07 23.28 9.07
N SER A 791 -9.85 23.82 9.17
CA SER A 791 -9.62 25.05 9.92
C SER A 791 -10.18 26.26 9.15
N PRO A 792 -10.86 27.21 9.83
CA PRO A 792 -11.22 28.48 9.22
C PRO A 792 -9.96 29.18 8.64
N PRO A 793 -10.05 29.97 7.55
CA PRO A 793 -11.27 30.50 6.91
C PRO A 793 -11.63 29.83 5.55
N VAL A 794 -11.21 28.59 5.26
CA VAL A 794 -11.43 27.99 3.91
C VAL A 794 -11.96 26.55 3.99
N ALA A 795 -12.99 26.23 3.20
CA ALA A 795 -13.45 24.86 2.93
C ALA A 795 -12.42 24.06 2.10
N ALA A 796 -11.25 23.81 2.69
CA ALA A 796 -10.09 23.24 2.02
C ALA A 796 -10.38 21.85 1.45
N THR A 797 -11.16 21.03 2.16
CA THR A 797 -11.55 19.70 1.68
C THR A 797 -12.41 19.77 0.42
N VAL A 798 -13.37 20.69 0.37
CA VAL A 798 -14.20 20.92 -0.84
C VAL A 798 -13.34 21.37 -2.01
N ALA A 799 -12.45 22.35 -1.79
CA ALA A 799 -11.55 22.86 -2.84
C ALA A 799 -10.63 21.76 -3.42
N GLN A 800 -10.07 20.90 -2.57
CA GLN A 800 -9.25 19.76 -2.99
C GLN A 800 -10.04 18.80 -3.89
N VAL A 801 -11.27 18.46 -3.50
CA VAL A 801 -12.13 17.54 -4.25
C VAL A 801 -12.59 18.15 -5.58
N VAL A 802 -12.87 19.46 -5.64
CA VAL A 802 -13.15 20.15 -6.91
C VAL A 802 -11.95 20.06 -7.87
N GLY A 803 -10.74 20.30 -7.37
CA GLY A 803 -9.52 20.14 -8.16
C GLY A 803 -9.34 18.71 -8.68
N LEU A 804 -9.58 17.73 -7.81
CA LEU A 804 -9.49 16.31 -8.16
C LEU A 804 -10.57 15.90 -9.18
N ALA A 805 -11.80 16.39 -9.05
CA ALA A 805 -12.91 16.10 -9.96
C ALA A 805 -12.61 16.57 -11.38
N TYR A 806 -12.00 17.74 -11.53
CA TYR A 806 -11.55 18.21 -12.83
C TYR A 806 -10.39 17.36 -13.38
N GLN A 807 -9.40 17.04 -12.54
CA GLN A 807 -8.22 16.28 -12.98
C GLN A 807 -8.56 14.85 -13.41
N GLU A 808 -9.45 14.18 -12.69
CA GLU A 808 -9.80 12.78 -12.92
C GLU A 808 -10.94 12.60 -13.93
N LEU A 809 -11.96 13.45 -13.85
CA LEU A 809 -13.22 13.27 -14.57
C LEU A 809 -13.55 14.41 -15.55
N GLY A 810 -12.84 15.54 -15.48
CA GLY A 810 -13.12 16.74 -16.27
C GLY A 810 -14.39 17.49 -15.83
N VAL A 811 -14.91 17.20 -14.63
CA VAL A 811 -16.08 17.88 -14.06
C VAL A 811 -15.69 19.29 -13.65
N ARG A 812 -16.51 20.28 -14.02
CA ARG A 812 -16.32 21.69 -13.61
C ARG A 812 -17.37 22.06 -12.58
N VAL A 813 -16.94 22.50 -11.41
CA VAL A 813 -17.79 22.95 -10.32
C VAL A 813 -17.72 24.47 -10.24
N HIS A 814 -18.87 25.15 -10.23
CA HIS A 814 -18.97 26.61 -10.28
C HIS A 814 -19.18 27.18 -8.89
N LEU A 815 -18.07 27.49 -8.20
CA LEU A 815 -18.02 28.07 -6.86
C LEU A 815 -17.85 29.60 -6.99
N ASP A 816 -18.95 30.33 -7.21
CA ASP A 816 -18.88 31.81 -7.28
C ASP A 816 -18.80 32.38 -5.85
N ASP A 817 -19.91 32.75 -5.22
CA ASP A 817 -19.92 33.31 -3.85
C ASP A 817 -20.28 32.30 -2.75
N ALA A 818 -20.80 31.14 -3.13
CA ALA A 818 -21.32 30.12 -2.20
C ALA A 818 -20.33 29.66 -1.10
N PRO A 819 -19.00 29.56 -1.33
CA PRO A 819 -18.05 29.21 -0.28
C PRO A 819 -17.95 30.24 0.85
N PHE A 820 -18.14 31.52 0.56
CA PHE A 820 -17.90 32.59 1.54
C PHE A 820 -19.01 32.69 2.60
N ALA A 821 -20.24 32.29 2.26
CA ALA A 821 -21.36 32.21 3.21
C ALA A 821 -21.18 31.06 4.25
N THR A 822 -20.29 30.12 3.97
CA THR A 822 -19.94 29.02 4.88
C THR A 822 -18.65 29.29 5.69
N THR A 823 -18.16 30.53 5.66
CA THR A 823 -16.95 30.93 6.40
C THR A 823 -17.31 31.31 7.83
N PRO A 824 -16.63 30.76 8.86
CA PRO A 824 -16.82 31.19 10.24
C PRO A 824 -16.58 32.70 10.41
N GLY A 825 -17.51 33.38 11.08
CA GLY A 825 -17.54 34.83 11.24
C GLY A 825 -18.34 35.59 10.17
N SER A 826 -18.88 34.90 9.15
CA SER A 826 -19.79 35.51 8.16
C SER A 826 -21.22 35.69 8.69
N GLY A 827 -21.63 34.92 9.70
CA GLY A 827 -22.97 34.98 10.26
C GLY A 827 -23.19 36.26 11.08
N LYS A 828 -24.28 36.97 10.80
CA LYS A 828 -24.70 38.09 11.64
C LYS A 828 -25.42 37.56 12.88
N PRO A 829 -25.12 38.09 14.09
CA PRO A 829 -25.89 37.74 15.28
C PRO A 829 -27.36 38.16 15.06
N PRO A 830 -28.34 37.31 15.46
CA PRO A 830 -29.74 37.69 15.54
C PRO A 830 -29.90 39.01 16.32
N THR A 831 -30.72 39.93 15.81
CA THR A 831 -30.97 41.24 16.45
C THR A 831 -31.55 41.15 17.86
N ASP A 832 -32.16 40.02 18.21
CA ASP A 832 -32.95 39.86 19.44
C ASP A 832 -32.19 39.12 20.56
N ARG A 833 -30.89 38.80 20.36
CA ARG A 833 -30.06 38.16 21.38
C ARG A 833 -28.88 39.04 21.79
N PRO A 834 -28.44 39.02 23.06
CA PRO A 834 -27.18 39.63 23.45
C PRO A 834 -26.02 39.01 22.66
N SER A 835 -25.11 39.85 22.15
CA SER A 835 -23.90 39.38 21.46
C SER A 835 -23.07 38.51 22.40
N LEU A 836 -22.66 37.35 21.91
CA LEU A 836 -21.74 36.43 22.58
C LEU A 836 -20.46 36.41 21.74
N PRO A 837 -19.48 37.29 22.00
CA PRO A 837 -18.35 37.53 21.09
C PRO A 837 -17.59 36.27 20.70
N GLY A 838 -17.45 35.32 21.62
CA GLY A 838 -16.78 34.04 21.36
C GLY A 838 -17.57 33.08 20.45
N LEU A 839 -18.91 33.14 20.46
CA LEU A 839 -19.76 32.32 19.61
C LEU A 839 -20.04 33.01 18.26
N ASP A 840 -20.29 34.33 18.27
CA ASP A 840 -20.59 35.13 17.09
C ASP A 840 -19.47 35.03 16.03
N GLN A 841 -18.21 35.06 16.46
CA GLN A 841 -17.05 34.92 15.56
C GLN A 841 -16.92 33.53 14.92
N ARG A 842 -17.58 32.51 15.47
CA ARG A 842 -17.58 31.13 14.96
C ARG A 842 -18.78 30.84 14.06
N MET A 843 -19.81 31.70 14.07
CA MET A 843 -21.02 31.48 13.29
C MET A 843 -20.80 31.81 11.81
N SER A 844 -21.26 30.90 10.95
CA SER A 844 -21.40 31.11 9.51
C SER A 844 -22.81 31.58 9.19
N GLU A 845 -23.02 32.17 8.01
CA GLU A 845 -24.36 32.54 7.55
C GLU A 845 -25.26 31.32 7.37
N THR A 846 -24.71 30.24 6.82
CA THR A 846 -25.41 28.97 6.59
C THR A 846 -24.47 27.77 6.78
N GLY A 847 -25.03 26.64 7.18
CA GLY A 847 -24.34 25.34 7.19
C GLY A 847 -24.32 24.64 5.82
N VAL A 848 -24.97 25.20 4.80
CA VAL A 848 -25.19 24.54 3.50
C VAL A 848 -24.72 25.39 2.33
N MET A 849 -23.94 24.77 1.44
CA MET A 849 -23.49 25.34 0.18
C MET A 849 -24.21 24.66 -0.98
N ARG A 850 -24.87 25.43 -1.84
CA ARG A 850 -25.48 24.94 -3.09
C ARG A 850 -24.66 25.40 -4.28
N VAL A 851 -24.29 24.46 -5.15
CA VAL A 851 -23.33 24.66 -6.23
C VAL A 851 -23.81 23.96 -7.49
N ARG A 852 -23.60 24.57 -8.66
CA ARG A 852 -23.82 23.92 -9.96
C ARG A 852 -22.53 23.31 -10.48
N PHE A 853 -22.64 22.18 -11.18
CA PHE A 853 -21.51 21.57 -11.85
C PHE A 853 -21.88 21.08 -13.25
N THR A 854 -20.87 20.93 -14.10
CA THR A 854 -21.04 20.49 -15.49
C THR A 854 -20.10 19.32 -15.80
N TYR A 855 -20.67 18.23 -16.31
CA TYR A 855 -19.93 17.08 -16.85
C TYR A 855 -19.36 17.40 -18.23
N PRO A 856 -18.17 16.86 -18.57
CA PRO A 856 -17.63 16.97 -19.91
C PRO A 856 -18.28 15.92 -20.85
N PRO A 857 -18.15 16.07 -22.19
CA PRO A 857 -18.67 15.11 -23.16
C PRO A 857 -18.20 13.66 -22.93
N GLU A 858 -17.00 13.49 -22.37
CA GLU A 858 -16.38 12.21 -22.05
C GLU A 858 -17.13 11.42 -20.97
N SER A 859 -18.06 12.05 -20.24
CA SER A 859 -18.98 11.35 -19.34
C SER A 859 -19.94 10.41 -20.08
N GLY A 860 -20.19 10.64 -21.36
CA GLY A 860 -21.20 9.92 -22.14
C GLY A 860 -22.63 10.40 -21.89
N LEU A 861 -22.84 11.41 -21.03
CA LEU A 861 -24.16 12.02 -20.84
C LEU A 861 -24.57 12.86 -22.07
N PRO A 862 -25.86 12.88 -22.44
CA PRO A 862 -26.38 13.79 -23.45
C PRO A 862 -26.30 15.25 -22.97
N ALA A 863 -26.26 16.21 -23.91
CA ALA A 863 -25.90 17.60 -23.61
C ALA A 863 -26.85 18.28 -22.60
N ASP A 864 -28.14 17.93 -22.63
CA ASP A 864 -29.20 18.39 -21.74
C ASP A 864 -29.07 17.88 -20.29
N ARG A 865 -28.36 16.77 -20.08
CA ARG A 865 -28.19 16.14 -18.75
C ARG A 865 -26.78 16.28 -18.17
N ARG A 866 -25.93 17.14 -18.76
CA ARG A 866 -24.55 17.37 -18.26
C ARG A 866 -24.49 18.32 -17.08
N THR A 867 -25.54 19.08 -16.81
CA THR A 867 -25.60 20.01 -15.69
C THR A 867 -26.22 19.31 -14.48
N GLY A 868 -25.63 19.51 -13.31
CA GLY A 868 -26.13 18.98 -12.05
C GLY A 868 -26.04 19.97 -10.90
N THR A 869 -26.70 19.62 -9.80
CA THR A 869 -26.70 20.39 -8.54
C THR A 869 -26.00 19.59 -7.44
N LEU A 870 -25.06 20.23 -6.76
CA LEU A 870 -24.35 19.73 -5.59
C LEU A 870 -24.75 20.57 -4.38
N VAL A 871 -25.24 19.92 -3.33
CA VAL A 871 -25.48 20.51 -2.02
C VAL A 871 -24.46 19.92 -1.04
N VAL A 872 -23.64 20.77 -0.44
CA VAL A 872 -22.66 20.39 0.60
C VAL A 872 -23.16 20.94 1.94
N ALA A 873 -23.59 20.07 2.82
CA ALA A 873 -23.97 20.39 4.20
C ALA A 873 -22.75 20.20 5.11
N LYS A 874 -22.11 21.29 5.50
CA LYS A 874 -20.89 21.29 6.28
C LYS A 874 -21.18 21.47 7.77
N ALA A 875 -20.55 20.66 8.62
CA ALA A 875 -20.64 20.77 10.07
C ALA A 875 -20.05 22.11 10.56
N LEU A 876 -20.94 23.10 10.71
CA LEU A 876 -20.65 24.48 11.10
C LEU A 876 -21.67 24.95 12.14
N LEU A 877 -21.41 26.10 12.75
CA LEU A 877 -22.38 26.79 13.60
C LEU A 877 -23.05 27.88 12.79
N TRP A 878 -24.38 28.02 12.86
CA TRP A 878 -25.13 29.10 12.22
C TRP A 878 -26.30 29.57 13.09
N PRO A 879 -26.84 30.80 12.88
CA PRO A 879 -27.79 31.42 13.81
C PRO A 879 -29.08 30.64 14.07
N SER A 880 -29.56 29.87 13.10
CA SER A 880 -30.83 29.13 13.21
C SER A 880 -30.71 27.77 13.91
N LEU A 881 -29.54 27.46 14.49
CA LEU A 881 -29.37 26.24 15.28
C LEU A 881 -30.21 26.28 16.57
N PRO A 882 -30.73 25.13 17.04
CA PRO A 882 -31.39 25.03 18.34
C PRO A 882 -30.58 25.61 19.50
N TYR A 883 -31.26 26.24 20.46
CA TYR A 883 -30.62 26.88 21.63
C TYR A 883 -29.69 25.92 22.38
N GLN A 884 -30.06 24.65 22.53
CA GLN A 884 -29.26 23.64 23.22
C GLN A 884 -27.89 23.44 22.55
N LEU A 885 -27.82 23.48 21.21
CA LEU A 885 -26.55 23.39 20.48
C LEU A 885 -25.74 24.67 20.61
N GLN A 886 -26.40 25.84 20.64
CA GLN A 886 -25.72 27.11 20.89
C GLN A 886 -25.11 27.16 22.28
N ALA A 887 -25.85 26.72 23.32
CA ALA A 887 -25.37 26.60 24.68
C ALA A 887 -24.19 25.62 24.79
N TYR A 888 -24.30 24.44 24.19
CA TYR A 888 -23.19 23.47 24.14
C TYR A 888 -21.95 24.06 23.46
N ALA A 889 -22.11 24.82 22.37
CA ALA A 889 -21.00 25.47 21.67
C ALA A 889 -20.33 26.59 22.48
N VAL A 890 -21.04 27.24 23.40
CA VAL A 890 -20.46 28.21 24.36
C VAL A 890 -19.58 27.48 25.36
N ASP A 891 -20.07 26.37 25.92
CA ASP A 891 -19.33 25.59 26.93
C ASP A 891 -18.19 24.77 26.31
N ASN A 892 -18.24 24.48 25.00
CA ASN A 892 -17.25 23.69 24.27
C ASN A 892 -16.70 24.48 23.07
N PRO A 893 -15.62 25.25 23.24
CA PRO A 893 -15.04 26.11 22.20
C PRO A 893 -14.57 25.35 20.95
N VAL A 894 -14.18 24.07 21.12
CA VAL A 894 -13.70 23.21 20.03
C VAL A 894 -14.82 22.75 19.11
N PHE A 895 -16.06 22.62 19.60
CA PHE A 895 -17.20 22.14 18.81
C PHE A 895 -17.50 23.07 17.60
N PRO A 896 -17.80 22.57 16.39
CA PRO A 896 -17.93 21.18 15.95
C PRO A 896 -16.64 20.64 15.29
N HIS A 897 -15.47 21.07 15.76
CA HIS A 897 -14.14 20.75 15.20
C HIS A 897 -13.30 19.83 16.10
N ASP A 898 -13.92 19.06 17.01
CA ASP A 898 -13.23 18.05 17.84
C ASP A 898 -12.34 17.16 16.97
N SER A 899 -11.12 16.85 17.41
CA SER A 899 -10.11 16.20 16.59
C SER A 899 -10.60 14.86 16.02
N THR A 900 -10.30 14.57 14.73
CA THR A 900 -10.56 13.23 14.16
C THR A 900 -9.74 12.12 14.82
N ALA A 901 -8.72 12.46 15.62
CA ALA A 901 -7.99 11.48 16.41
C ALA A 901 -8.75 11.07 17.68
N ASP A 902 -9.75 11.84 18.11
CA ASP A 902 -10.63 11.45 19.19
C ASP A 902 -11.66 10.43 18.69
N GLN A 903 -11.60 9.24 19.27
CA GLN A 903 -12.52 8.13 19.00
C GLN A 903 -13.20 7.65 20.30
N TRP A 904 -13.18 8.48 21.36
CA TRP A 904 -13.72 8.19 22.69
C TRP A 904 -14.87 9.12 23.06
N PHE A 905 -15.76 9.41 22.11
CA PHE A 905 -16.88 10.32 22.33
C PHE A 905 -17.69 9.95 23.56
N ASP A 906 -17.89 10.94 24.42
CA ASP A 906 -18.81 10.86 25.54
C ASP A 906 -20.27 11.11 25.10
N ASP A 907 -21.20 11.00 26.05
CA ASP A 907 -22.63 11.17 25.80
C ASP A 907 -22.98 12.59 25.32
N GLY A 908 -22.31 13.61 25.87
CA GLY A 908 -22.53 15.01 25.53
C GLY A 908 -22.07 15.33 24.11
N GLN A 909 -20.85 14.90 23.75
CA GLN A 909 -20.32 15.01 22.40
C GLN A 909 -21.21 14.27 21.41
N TYR A 910 -21.55 13.00 21.67
CA TYR A 910 -22.41 12.22 20.77
C TYR A 910 -23.78 12.90 20.58
N GLY A 911 -24.42 13.35 21.65
CA GLY A 911 -25.70 14.07 21.60
C GLY A 911 -25.63 15.38 20.82
N ALA A 912 -24.59 16.21 21.05
CA ALA A 912 -24.41 17.48 20.34
C ALA A 912 -24.16 17.28 18.84
N TYR A 913 -23.32 16.30 18.45
CA TYR A 913 -23.03 16.06 17.04
C TYR A 913 -24.19 15.42 16.28
N THR A 914 -24.97 14.53 16.91
CA THR A 914 -26.20 13.99 16.30
C THR A 914 -27.29 15.06 16.15
N ALA A 915 -27.46 15.92 17.15
CA ALA A 915 -28.38 17.06 17.06
C ALA A 915 -27.96 18.07 15.98
N LEU A 916 -26.67 18.38 15.86
CA LEU A 916 -26.13 19.19 14.76
C LEU A 916 -26.40 18.53 13.41
N GLY A 917 -26.19 17.21 13.33
CA GLY A 917 -26.55 16.39 12.19
C GLY A 917 -27.99 16.58 11.74
N ARG A 918 -28.96 16.49 12.66
CA ARG A 918 -30.38 16.69 12.36
C ARG A 918 -30.66 18.07 11.75
N ALA A 919 -30.10 19.12 12.36
CA ALA A 919 -30.25 20.49 11.83
C ALA A 919 -29.63 20.64 10.43
N LEU A 920 -28.47 20.01 10.19
CA LEU A 920 -27.85 19.98 8.86
C LEU A 920 -28.67 19.18 7.85
N GLY A 921 -29.24 18.04 8.24
CA GLY A 921 -30.11 17.22 7.40
C GLY A 921 -31.32 18.02 6.90
N ALA A 922 -32.01 18.70 7.81
CA ALA A 922 -33.13 19.57 7.49
C ALA A 922 -32.73 20.67 6.49
N ALA A 923 -31.62 21.36 6.74
CA ALA A 923 -31.12 22.42 5.87
C ALA A 923 -30.70 21.89 4.48
N ALA A 924 -30.07 20.71 4.42
CA ALA A 924 -29.66 20.07 3.17
C ALA A 924 -30.87 19.66 2.32
N ALA A 925 -31.88 19.06 2.94
CA ALA A 925 -33.12 18.66 2.28
C ALA A 925 -33.88 19.89 1.72
N ALA A 926 -33.97 20.97 2.51
CA ALA A 926 -34.55 22.23 2.06
C ALA A 926 -33.80 22.79 0.85
N ALA A 927 -32.46 22.84 0.90
CA ALA A 927 -31.63 23.37 -0.19
C ALA A 927 -31.73 22.56 -1.50
N LEU A 928 -31.96 21.24 -1.41
CA LEU A 928 -32.16 20.37 -2.56
C LEU A 928 -33.56 20.52 -3.19
N THR A 929 -34.57 20.81 -2.39
CA THR A 929 -35.97 20.96 -2.86
C THR A 929 -36.33 22.36 -3.34
N ALA A 930 -35.55 23.39 -2.97
CA ALA A 930 -35.77 24.76 -3.43
C ALA A 930 -35.65 24.87 -4.97
N ARG A 931 -36.72 25.39 -5.62
CA ARG A 931 -36.81 25.57 -7.09
C ARG A 931 -35.74 26.53 -7.59
N VAL A 932 -35.31 26.33 -8.84
CA VAL A 932 -34.23 27.08 -9.52
C VAL A 932 -34.59 28.55 -9.79
N ASP A 933 -35.87 28.92 -9.67
CA ASP A 933 -36.41 30.23 -10.09
C ASP A 933 -36.66 31.24 -8.94
N ASP A 934 -36.07 31.05 -7.75
CA ASP A 934 -36.21 32.05 -6.69
C ASP A 934 -35.33 33.29 -7.02
N PRO A 935 -35.91 34.49 -7.26
CA PRO A 935 -35.22 35.64 -7.86
C PRO A 935 -34.15 36.30 -6.96
N ALA A 936 -33.87 35.75 -5.77
CA ALA A 936 -32.83 36.25 -4.87
C ALA A 936 -31.40 36.03 -5.38
N VAL A 937 -31.20 35.28 -6.47
CA VAL A 937 -29.86 35.05 -7.07
C VAL A 937 -29.90 35.35 -8.56
N THR A 938 -30.12 36.62 -8.91
CA THR A 938 -29.83 37.11 -10.26
C THR A 938 -28.40 37.68 -10.25
N PRO A 939 -27.47 37.26 -11.12
CA PRO A 939 -26.21 37.96 -11.25
C PRO A 939 -26.48 39.39 -11.70
N PRO A 940 -25.80 40.42 -11.16
CA PRO A 940 -25.98 41.77 -11.65
C PRO A 940 -25.62 41.81 -13.14
N ALA A 941 -26.59 42.23 -13.96
CA ALA A 941 -26.36 42.54 -15.36
C ALA A 941 -25.42 43.74 -15.44
N GLY A 942 -24.11 43.47 -15.52
CA GLY A 942 -23.10 44.53 -15.55
C GLY A 942 -21.69 44.07 -15.16
N ALA A 943 -21.22 42.92 -15.63
CA ALA A 943 -19.81 42.56 -15.50
C ALA A 943 -19.05 43.01 -16.75
N GLU A 944 -18.40 44.17 -16.65
CA GLU A 944 -17.41 44.63 -17.60
C GLU A 944 -16.31 43.56 -17.75
N LYS A 945 -15.93 43.25 -18.99
CA LYS A 945 -14.93 42.23 -19.32
C LYS A 945 -13.56 42.62 -18.75
N ILE A 946 -13.22 42.16 -17.55
CA ILE A 946 -11.81 42.16 -17.11
C ILE A 946 -11.10 41.03 -17.86
N ARG A 947 -10.43 41.41 -18.96
CA ARG A 947 -9.41 40.59 -19.61
C ARG A 947 -8.21 40.49 -18.67
N LEU A 948 -7.97 39.33 -18.09
CA LEU A 948 -6.66 39.00 -17.49
C LEU A 948 -5.62 38.94 -18.61
N SER A 949 -4.90 40.05 -18.83
CA SER A 949 -3.70 40.07 -19.68
C SER A 949 -2.53 39.47 -18.90
N CYS A 950 -2.02 38.33 -19.36
CA CYS A 950 -0.72 37.83 -18.92
C CYS A 950 0.39 38.78 -19.41
N ALA A 951 0.80 39.73 -18.57
CA ALA A 951 2.05 40.48 -18.77
C ALA A 951 3.19 39.78 -18.02
N ARG A 952 4.21 39.34 -18.76
CA ARG A 952 5.51 38.91 -18.21
C ARG A 952 6.20 40.13 -17.59
N PRO A 953 6.86 40.02 -16.42
CA PRO A 953 7.72 41.09 -15.94
C PRO A 953 9.00 41.16 -16.81
N ALA A 954 9.34 42.37 -17.24
CA ALA A 954 10.57 42.70 -17.94
C ALA A 954 11.80 42.62 -16.99
N PRO A 955 13.01 42.32 -17.50
CA PRO A 955 14.20 42.19 -16.67
C PRO A 955 14.72 43.58 -16.24
N ALA A 956 15.12 43.69 -14.97
CA ALA A 956 15.75 44.89 -14.43
C ALA A 956 17.09 45.16 -15.13
N ALA A 957 17.20 46.35 -15.72
CA ALA A 957 18.44 46.88 -16.25
C ALA A 957 19.32 47.43 -15.11
N SER A 958 20.62 47.20 -15.27
CA SER A 958 21.71 47.65 -14.42
C SER A 958 22.02 49.14 -14.56
N THR A 959 22.69 49.66 -13.51
CA THR A 959 23.70 50.76 -13.47
C THR A 959 23.24 52.23 -13.52
N PRO A 960 24.02 53.16 -12.92
CA PRO A 960 25.38 53.03 -12.37
C PRO A 960 25.46 52.68 -10.89
#